data_AF-A0A7S1BFV7-F1
#
_entry.id   AF-A0A7S1BFV7-F1
#
_cell.length_a   1.000
_cell.length_b   1.000
_cell.length_c   1.000
_cell.angle_alpha   90.00
_cell.angle_beta   90.00
_cell.angle_gamma   90.00
#
_symmetry.space_group_name_H-M   'P 1'
#
loop_
_entity.id
_entity.type
_entity.pdbx_description
1 polymer ?
#
loop_
_entity_poly.entity_id
_entity_poly.type
_entity_poly.pdbx_seq_one_letter_code
_entity_poly.pdbx_strand_id
1 'polypeptide(L)'
;MNYKLGSELSSGGENTIMKHVSRFFDRTTFGPTRRSLRKFILQFGGNIDSTEKMNDAYAKWTAGQMNTVRTPQTSHRAYFRKRVDRYFPKIINAREPIRPTHPCEPFSQWRNFTFTVDDLVSKDDIVVKGNGPYQLYVNGQLRTTTKTLTYVDRGNARDGEMRNLTYMYHAGSMEEEETNSTDLTYRQPIIRNIEPGTYKLVSDWSSSDVGLRPSMNGALGTLRSAQIKFRDIKGTVYPIREGNMPIKIPKDFFNRHKHVHPFMRIDLPHQNEFKEVPYTLQGGSGLMYPEALRGPACRRYPLEGHPIANILVGVFPNGEQVMFDPRIQVLENTPDNILPDGGGRDIVLGKSCSSAPRSFLNEDTCRMSYDPRACETSSYAYKATIPLTADGVMQLYQLTKKYVYIVNGLRVADDYSVGHPCSPHVKSRWKTLEGVDKENCFDRNIDDGTRNFLSTVINQDNCDLYCGKWEATRSNNNKYRDIWMKGKYGMLVQSIDPQGSYYCDARNPHVKRGEIWSGNACFVNTHPDDGGVRDMTYWTKLNTHPGNSQRRNPIKEFHDTYQTPYFFYPVGHDMERWAMNRGKFTYLGKEGDHVWFDDLPDSMQLNSVAEAHGVITQKRGVGVIVCGSENEVAKDPNMPKSIFEWKIPGGRRTYKNQENGKNQKKAVWRMIALKSSDQFRQRVAWALSQILVISDRGLKEWMFSEAFLSYYDIFVRNAFGNFRDILKEISYSPLMAKYLSFLKSESSLSVRRRTSETTFPDENFAREIMQLFSIGTLMLHIDGTEKLDTSDIPILSYTNKHIMNFARAWTGFSNGSLRGNIESSRGVDPMRIRPEFRDVFPKITLDKKFIGDGLPLCTDLPRGHFLKKNSKYRLLGSSSTPDLLY
;
A
#
# COMPACT_ATOMS: atom_id res chain seq x y z
N MET A 1 28.62 -23.11 19.68
CA MET A 1 27.72 -24.27 19.81
C MET A 1 28.56 -25.53 19.74
N ASN A 2 28.66 -26.30 20.83
CA ASN A 2 29.46 -27.53 20.85
C ASN A 2 28.54 -28.71 20.49
N TYR A 3 28.56 -29.12 19.22
CA TYR A 3 27.74 -30.25 18.75
C TYR A 3 28.42 -31.58 19.08
N LYS A 4 28.02 -32.22 20.19
CA LYS A 4 28.42 -33.59 20.51
C LYS A 4 27.43 -34.57 19.85
N LEU A 5 27.88 -35.27 18.79
CA LEU A 5 27.11 -36.33 18.12
C LEU A 5 27.70 -37.69 18.52
N GLY A 6 27.02 -38.41 19.41
CA GLY A 6 27.47 -39.71 19.90
C GLY A 6 27.14 -40.87 18.97
N SER A 7 28.17 -41.50 18.41
CA SER A 7 28.36 -42.95 18.38
C SER A 7 29.80 -43.20 17.91
N GLU A 8 30.48 -44.21 18.45
CA GLU A 8 31.85 -44.54 18.06
C GLU A 8 31.93 -44.87 16.56
N LEU A 9 32.99 -44.39 15.90
CA LEU A 9 33.38 -44.84 14.55
C LEU A 9 33.99 -46.23 14.67
N SER A 10 33.14 -47.26 14.80
CA SER A 10 33.60 -48.64 14.63
C SER A 10 34.11 -48.87 13.21
N SER A 11 35.11 -49.75 13.08
CA SER A 11 36.02 -49.89 11.95
C SER A 11 35.38 -50.36 10.64
N GLY A 12 34.58 -49.50 10.02
CA GLY A 12 33.95 -49.71 8.71
C GLY A 12 34.33 -48.60 7.73
N GLY A 13 34.55 -48.97 6.46
CA GLY A 13 34.98 -48.05 5.39
C GLY A 13 33.94 -47.01 4.97
N GLU A 14 34.06 -46.50 3.74
CA GLU A 14 33.36 -45.32 3.20
C GLU A 14 31.85 -45.23 3.55
N ASN A 15 31.15 -46.36 3.58
CA ASN A 15 29.74 -46.46 3.99
C ASN A 15 29.44 -45.98 5.44
N THR A 16 30.35 -46.15 6.40
CA THR A 16 30.15 -45.69 7.79
C THR A 16 30.29 -44.18 7.87
N ILE A 17 31.35 -43.61 7.30
CA ILE A 17 31.56 -42.15 7.17
C ILE A 17 30.32 -41.51 6.51
N MET A 18 29.83 -42.09 5.41
CA MET A 18 28.65 -41.61 4.69
C MET A 18 27.40 -41.51 5.58
N LYS A 19 27.16 -42.48 6.47
CA LYS A 19 26.05 -42.48 7.43
C LYS A 19 26.19 -41.37 8.49
N HIS A 20 27.40 -41.15 9.00
CA HIS A 20 27.66 -40.08 9.99
C HIS A 20 27.44 -38.69 9.37
N VAL A 21 28.00 -38.44 8.18
CA VAL A 21 27.84 -37.16 7.46
C VAL A 21 26.36 -36.94 7.04
N SER A 22 25.63 -38.01 6.71
CA SER A 22 24.16 -37.95 6.48
C SER A 22 23.43 -37.41 7.71
N ARG A 23 23.62 -38.01 8.89
CA ARG A 23 22.99 -37.58 10.15
C ARG A 23 23.37 -36.15 10.53
N PHE A 24 24.59 -35.72 10.21
CA PHE A 24 25.03 -34.34 10.40
C PHE A 24 24.24 -33.38 9.50
N PHE A 25 24.05 -33.70 8.21
CA PHE A 25 23.26 -32.89 7.29
C PHE A 25 21.75 -32.94 7.54
N ASP A 26 21.19 -34.02 8.09
CA ASP A 26 19.79 -34.05 8.56
C ASP A 26 19.49 -32.98 9.62
N ARG A 27 20.52 -32.62 10.42
CA ARG A 27 20.42 -31.59 11.47
C ARG A 27 20.79 -30.18 10.97
N THR A 28 21.78 -30.08 10.08
CA THR A 28 22.38 -28.80 9.65
C THR A 28 21.88 -28.28 8.29
N THR A 29 21.03 -29.03 7.59
CA THR A 29 20.47 -28.65 6.28
C THR A 29 18.98 -29.00 6.21
N PHE A 30 18.35 -28.90 5.04
CA PHE A 30 17.00 -29.44 4.79
C PHE A 30 16.99 -30.93 4.37
N GLY A 31 18.15 -31.57 4.34
CA GLY A 31 18.32 -32.99 4.06
C GLY A 31 19.59 -33.25 3.24
N PRO A 32 20.30 -34.37 3.49
CA PRO A 32 21.48 -34.74 2.74
C PRO A 32 21.14 -35.01 1.26
N THR A 33 21.98 -34.50 0.36
CA THR A 33 21.95 -34.86 -1.06
C THR A 33 23.18 -35.70 -1.39
N ARG A 34 23.09 -36.59 -2.38
CA ARG A 34 24.26 -37.34 -2.88
C ARG A 34 25.42 -36.41 -3.27
N ARG A 35 25.12 -35.19 -3.73
CA ARG A 35 26.11 -34.16 -4.07
C ARG A 35 26.76 -33.52 -2.83
N SER A 36 25.98 -33.14 -1.81
CA SER A 36 26.55 -32.53 -0.59
C SER A 36 27.40 -33.53 0.18
N LEU A 37 26.96 -34.78 0.29
CA LEU A 37 27.72 -35.87 0.92
C LEU A 37 29.06 -36.10 0.23
N ARG A 38 29.07 -36.30 -1.11
CA ARG A 38 30.31 -36.43 -1.88
C ARG A 38 31.22 -35.21 -1.75
N LYS A 39 30.68 -33.99 -1.78
CA LYS A 39 31.47 -32.77 -1.61
C LYS A 39 32.12 -32.71 -0.22
N PHE A 40 31.43 -33.13 0.83
CA PHE A 40 32.00 -33.20 2.19
C PHE A 40 33.14 -34.23 2.26
N ILE A 41 32.94 -35.43 1.73
CA ILE A 41 33.96 -36.50 1.73
C ILE A 41 35.18 -36.10 0.88
N LEU A 42 34.99 -35.47 -0.27
CA LEU A 42 36.11 -34.93 -1.07
C LEU A 42 36.86 -33.79 -0.36
N GLN A 43 36.18 -33.00 0.46
CA GLN A 43 36.77 -31.84 1.13
C GLN A 43 37.43 -32.17 2.48
N PHE A 44 36.96 -33.21 3.18
CA PHE A 44 37.38 -33.53 4.55
C PHE A 44 37.62 -35.03 4.80
N GLY A 45 37.14 -35.93 3.94
CA GLY A 45 37.08 -37.38 4.17
C GLY A 45 38.41 -38.11 4.03
N GLY A 46 39.38 -37.55 3.33
CA GLY A 46 40.74 -38.07 3.31
C GLY A 46 41.37 -37.97 4.71
N ASN A 47 41.49 -39.11 5.39
CA ASN A 47 42.02 -39.29 6.76
C ASN A 47 41.04 -39.05 7.93
N ILE A 48 39.71 -39.21 7.75
CA ILE A 48 38.80 -39.34 8.90
C ILE A 48 38.84 -40.78 9.44
N ASP A 49 39.71 -41.01 10.41
CA ASP A 49 39.89 -42.27 11.14
C ASP A 49 39.37 -42.21 12.61
N SER A 50 39.01 -41.02 13.10
CA SER A 50 38.60 -40.82 14.50
C SER A 50 37.40 -39.88 14.63
N THR A 51 36.67 -40.02 15.75
CA THR A 51 35.54 -39.15 16.12
C THR A 51 35.98 -37.69 16.28
N GLU A 52 37.22 -37.45 16.71
CA GLU A 52 37.79 -36.11 16.85
C GLU A 52 37.98 -35.43 15.49
N LYS A 53 38.61 -36.11 14.53
CA LYS A 53 38.78 -35.59 13.16
C LYS A 53 37.43 -35.37 12.45
N MET A 54 36.44 -36.24 12.72
CA MET A 54 35.08 -36.05 12.23
C MET A 54 34.42 -34.78 12.81
N ASN A 55 34.58 -34.54 14.12
CA ASN A 55 34.06 -33.34 14.78
C ASN A 55 34.75 -32.05 14.29
N ASP A 56 36.07 -32.10 14.07
CA ASP A 56 36.83 -31.00 13.45
C ASP A 56 36.35 -30.72 12.02
N ALA A 57 36.11 -31.75 11.20
CA ALA A 57 35.52 -31.60 9.87
C ALA A 57 34.12 -30.94 9.91
N TYR A 58 33.27 -31.34 10.87
CA TYR A 58 31.96 -30.68 11.10
C TYR A 58 32.12 -29.22 11.54
N ALA A 59 33.05 -28.91 12.43
CA ALA A 59 33.33 -27.55 12.88
C ALA A 59 33.83 -26.67 11.71
N LYS A 60 34.79 -27.15 10.93
CA LYS A 60 35.33 -26.48 9.73
C LYS A 60 34.29 -26.26 8.63
N TRP A 61 33.36 -27.20 8.43
CA TRP A 61 32.23 -27.01 7.52
C TRP A 61 31.25 -25.96 8.05
N THR A 62 30.89 -26.04 9.33
CA THR A 62 29.94 -25.13 9.98
C THR A 62 30.46 -23.69 9.99
N ALA A 63 31.72 -23.48 10.39
CA ALA A 63 32.39 -22.18 10.29
C ALA A 63 32.43 -21.66 8.84
N GLY A 64 32.59 -22.55 7.86
CA GLY A 64 32.52 -22.22 6.45
C GLY A 64 31.15 -21.75 5.96
N GLN A 65 30.05 -22.26 6.53
CA GLN A 65 28.67 -21.80 6.27
C GLN A 65 28.35 -20.47 6.98
N MET A 66 28.93 -20.25 8.16
CA MET A 66 28.74 -19.02 8.93
C MET A 66 29.49 -17.83 8.30
N ASN A 67 30.68 -18.07 7.75
CA ASN A 67 31.49 -17.07 7.06
C ASN A 67 30.82 -16.61 5.75
N THR A 68 30.39 -15.34 5.71
CA THR A 68 29.69 -14.71 4.59
C THR A 68 30.54 -14.47 3.35
N VAL A 69 31.87 -14.36 3.47
CA VAL A 69 32.80 -14.25 2.34
C VAL A 69 32.93 -15.60 1.64
N ARG A 70 33.02 -16.69 2.41
CA ARG A 70 33.15 -18.06 1.88
C ARG A 70 31.82 -18.62 1.37
N THR A 71 30.73 -18.33 2.08
CA THR A 71 29.37 -18.75 1.73
C THR A 71 28.44 -17.53 1.82
N PRO A 72 28.30 -16.76 0.73
CA PRO A 72 27.38 -15.62 0.66
C PRO A 72 25.94 -16.03 1.00
N GLN A 73 25.22 -15.12 1.67
CA GLN A 73 23.83 -15.33 2.04
C GLN A 73 22.91 -15.35 0.81
N THR A 74 21.96 -16.29 0.74
CA THR A 74 20.93 -16.30 -0.30
C THR A 74 19.68 -15.58 0.21
N SER A 75 19.52 -14.30 -0.17
CA SER A 75 18.29 -13.56 0.11
C SER A 75 17.11 -14.08 -0.73
N HIS A 76 15.96 -14.23 -0.08
CA HIS A 76 14.68 -14.60 -0.66
C HIS A 76 14.10 -13.46 -1.49
N ARG A 77 14.21 -12.21 -1.02
CA ARG A 77 13.81 -11.00 -1.76
C ARG A 77 14.62 -10.87 -3.06
N ALA A 78 15.95 -10.96 -2.99
CA ALA A 78 16.81 -10.89 -4.17
C ALA A 78 16.57 -12.06 -5.14
N TYR A 79 16.37 -13.28 -4.62
CA TYR A 79 16.07 -14.45 -5.44
C TYR A 79 14.78 -14.27 -6.25
N PHE A 80 13.74 -13.69 -5.63
CA PHE A 80 12.48 -13.33 -6.29
C PHE A 80 12.68 -12.23 -7.33
N ARG A 81 13.25 -11.08 -6.94
CA ARG A 81 13.45 -9.91 -7.82
C ARG A 81 14.24 -10.24 -9.08
N LYS A 82 15.36 -10.99 -8.96
CA LYS A 82 16.18 -11.43 -10.11
C LYS A 82 15.40 -12.27 -11.14
N ARG A 83 14.27 -12.85 -10.75
CA ARG A 83 13.49 -13.82 -11.52
C ARG A 83 12.09 -13.35 -11.89
N VAL A 84 11.63 -12.19 -11.41
CA VAL A 84 10.33 -11.63 -11.78
C VAL A 84 10.29 -11.40 -13.29
N ASP A 85 9.27 -11.95 -13.97
CA ASP A 85 9.10 -11.80 -15.41
C ASP A 85 7.64 -11.52 -15.80
N ARG A 86 6.96 -10.67 -15.04
CA ARG A 86 5.57 -10.29 -15.33
C ARG A 86 5.47 -9.46 -16.61
N TYR A 87 4.59 -9.89 -17.52
CA TYR A 87 4.08 -9.10 -18.64
C TYR A 87 3.30 -7.88 -18.14
N PHE A 88 3.46 -6.73 -18.79
CA PHE A 88 2.76 -5.49 -18.45
C PHE A 88 1.64 -5.19 -19.47
N PRO A 89 0.43 -5.76 -19.32
CA PRO A 89 -0.61 -5.79 -20.36
C PRO A 89 -1.41 -4.49 -20.55
N LYS A 90 -1.17 -3.43 -19.77
CA LYS A 90 -2.14 -2.33 -19.61
C LYS A 90 -1.64 -0.98 -20.13
N ILE A 91 -2.59 -0.21 -20.64
CA ILE A 91 -2.54 1.26 -20.67
C ILE A 91 -2.09 1.77 -19.29
N ILE A 92 -1.15 2.71 -19.30
CA ILE A 92 -0.58 3.30 -18.10
C ILE A 92 -1.68 4.09 -17.37
N ASN A 93 -2.27 3.48 -16.35
CA ASN A 93 -3.08 4.21 -15.39
C ASN A 93 -2.12 4.97 -14.46
N ALA A 94 -2.31 6.28 -14.35
CA ALA A 94 -1.38 7.22 -13.69
C ALA A 94 -1.34 7.13 -12.14
N ARG A 95 -1.23 5.91 -11.60
CA ARG A 95 -1.22 5.57 -10.16
C ARG A 95 -0.34 4.36 -9.83
N GLU A 96 0.28 3.71 -10.81
CA GLU A 96 1.09 2.50 -10.59
C GLU A 96 2.58 2.92 -10.49
N PRO A 97 3.30 2.66 -9.39
CA PRO A 97 4.63 3.20 -9.13
C PRO A 97 5.74 2.33 -9.76
N ILE A 98 5.53 1.94 -11.02
CA ILE A 98 6.27 0.91 -11.75
C ILE A 98 6.40 1.33 -13.22
N ARG A 99 7.63 1.31 -13.75
CA ARG A 99 7.93 1.59 -15.16
C ARG A 99 7.86 0.28 -15.99
N PRO A 100 7.23 0.28 -17.17
CA PRO A 100 7.42 -0.79 -18.14
C PRO A 100 8.75 -0.62 -18.88
N THR A 101 9.41 -1.73 -19.24
CA THR A 101 10.59 -1.73 -20.12
C THR A 101 10.29 -1.00 -21.44
N HIS A 102 11.28 -0.32 -21.99
CA HIS A 102 11.21 0.37 -23.27
C HIS A 102 11.73 -0.52 -24.42
N PRO A 103 11.15 -0.47 -25.63
CA PRO A 103 11.59 -1.27 -26.78
C PRO A 103 13.05 -1.07 -27.17
N CYS A 104 13.61 0.12 -26.94
CA CYS A 104 14.99 0.44 -27.28
C CYS A 104 15.97 0.32 -26.10
N GLU A 105 15.53 -0.18 -24.95
CA GLU A 105 16.45 -0.54 -23.86
C GLU A 105 17.18 -1.87 -24.17
N PRO A 106 18.39 -2.06 -23.61
CA PRO A 106 19.02 -3.38 -23.53
C PRO A 106 18.09 -4.42 -22.90
N PHE A 107 18.15 -5.64 -23.41
CA PHE A 107 17.31 -6.77 -23.00
C PHE A 107 15.81 -6.58 -23.27
N SER A 108 15.46 -5.70 -24.23
CA SER A 108 14.10 -5.60 -24.75
C SER A 108 13.60 -6.94 -25.27
N GLN A 109 12.34 -7.26 -24.95
CA GLN A 109 11.74 -8.54 -25.29
C GLN A 109 10.71 -8.39 -26.39
N TRP A 110 10.71 -9.38 -27.28
CA TRP A 110 9.93 -9.43 -28.51
C TRP A 110 9.34 -10.82 -28.65
N ARG A 111 8.08 -10.90 -29.08
CA ARG A 111 7.38 -12.16 -29.28
C ARG A 111 6.83 -12.25 -30.71
N ASN A 112 6.82 -13.46 -31.26
CA ASN A 112 6.16 -13.70 -32.53
C ASN A 112 4.66 -13.42 -32.36
N PHE A 113 4.06 -12.71 -33.32
CA PHE A 113 2.63 -12.41 -33.33
C PHE A 113 2.06 -12.71 -34.71
N THR A 114 0.77 -13.01 -34.78
CA THR A 114 0.18 -13.64 -35.98
C THR A 114 -0.74 -12.71 -36.78
N PHE A 115 -1.42 -11.78 -36.11
CA PHE A 115 -2.42 -10.90 -36.70
C PHE A 115 -2.38 -9.52 -36.05
N THR A 116 -2.74 -8.50 -36.82
CA THR A 116 -2.99 -7.12 -36.42
C THR A 116 -4.50 -6.84 -36.34
N VAL A 117 -4.86 -5.62 -35.94
CA VAL A 117 -6.27 -5.16 -35.97
C VAL A 117 -6.77 -5.03 -37.41
N ASP A 118 -5.92 -4.57 -38.31
CA ASP A 118 -6.27 -4.32 -39.71
C ASP A 118 -6.57 -5.62 -40.45
N ASP A 119 -5.79 -6.68 -40.19
CA ASP A 119 -6.01 -8.03 -40.76
C ASP A 119 -7.39 -8.64 -40.41
N LEU A 120 -8.10 -8.15 -39.36
CA LEU A 120 -9.48 -8.56 -39.05
C LEU A 120 -10.55 -7.60 -39.57
N VAL A 121 -10.20 -6.35 -39.90
CA VAL A 121 -11.13 -5.33 -40.39
C VAL A 121 -11.21 -5.34 -41.92
N SER A 122 -10.10 -5.65 -42.60
CA SER A 122 -9.99 -5.69 -44.07
C SER A 122 -10.78 -6.84 -44.73
N LYS A 123 -11.05 -7.93 -43.98
CA LYS A 123 -11.66 -9.19 -44.48
C LYS A 123 -10.80 -9.93 -45.51
N ASP A 124 -9.47 -9.80 -45.38
CA ASP A 124 -8.50 -10.36 -46.32
C ASP A 124 -8.41 -11.90 -46.27
N ASP A 125 -7.75 -12.46 -47.29
CA ASP A 125 -7.48 -13.89 -47.43
C ASP A 125 -6.37 -14.36 -46.48
N ILE A 126 -6.73 -15.25 -45.55
CA ILE A 126 -5.80 -15.93 -44.63
C ILE A 126 -5.51 -17.32 -45.19
N VAL A 127 -4.27 -17.58 -45.60
CA VAL A 127 -3.87 -18.89 -46.14
C VAL A 127 -3.10 -19.67 -45.09
N VAL A 128 -3.55 -20.88 -44.77
CA VAL A 128 -2.82 -21.83 -43.91
C VAL A 128 -2.28 -22.95 -44.78
N LYS A 129 -0.96 -23.21 -44.76
CA LYS A 129 -0.31 -24.28 -45.53
C LYS A 129 0.39 -25.28 -44.62
N GLY A 130 0.29 -26.58 -44.96
CA GLY A 130 1.04 -27.69 -44.33
C GLY A 130 0.22 -28.58 -43.38
N ASN A 131 0.37 -29.91 -43.51
CA ASN A 131 -0.18 -30.95 -42.61
C ASN A 131 0.79 -31.24 -41.44
N GLY A 132 1.37 -30.18 -40.91
CA GLY A 132 2.64 -30.11 -40.19
C GLY A 132 3.09 -28.65 -40.24
N PRO A 133 4.13 -28.22 -39.49
CA PRO A 133 4.36 -26.84 -39.05
C PRO A 133 3.66 -25.78 -39.91
N TYR A 134 2.42 -25.45 -39.51
CA TYR A 134 1.44 -24.67 -40.24
C TYR A 134 1.99 -23.28 -40.53
N GLN A 135 2.20 -22.99 -41.81
CA GLN A 135 2.58 -21.68 -42.29
C GLN A 135 1.33 -20.84 -42.50
N LEU A 136 1.21 -19.71 -41.81
CA LEU A 136 0.08 -18.80 -41.92
C LEU A 136 0.48 -17.55 -42.68
N TYR A 137 -0.24 -17.25 -43.76
CA TYR A 137 -0.07 -16.08 -44.61
C TYR A 137 -1.29 -15.17 -44.49
N VAL A 138 -1.06 -13.86 -44.55
CA VAL A 138 -2.12 -12.85 -44.70
C VAL A 138 -1.69 -11.92 -45.84
N ASN A 139 -2.59 -11.63 -46.79
CA ASN A 139 -2.26 -10.88 -48.01
C ASN A 139 -1.05 -11.43 -48.78
N GLY A 140 -0.92 -12.77 -48.80
CA GLY A 140 0.19 -13.47 -49.46
C GLY A 140 1.54 -13.40 -48.72
N GLN A 141 1.68 -12.58 -47.67
CA GLN A 141 2.89 -12.50 -46.86
C GLN A 141 2.86 -13.53 -45.72
N LEU A 142 3.94 -14.30 -45.55
CA LEU A 142 4.10 -15.23 -44.42
C LEU A 142 4.17 -14.45 -43.11
N ARG A 143 3.26 -14.74 -42.17
CA ARG A 143 3.21 -14.11 -40.84
C ARG A 143 3.87 -14.96 -39.76
N THR A 144 3.77 -16.29 -39.84
CA THR A 144 4.28 -17.21 -38.79
C THR A 144 4.26 -18.67 -39.27
N THR A 145 5.01 -19.52 -38.57
CA THR A 145 4.99 -20.98 -38.73
C THR A 145 4.79 -21.64 -37.35
N THR A 146 3.76 -22.47 -37.15
CA THR A 146 3.46 -23.12 -35.85
C THR A 146 3.21 -24.62 -35.96
N LYS A 147 3.66 -25.40 -34.98
CA LYS A 147 3.33 -26.84 -34.91
C LYS A 147 1.86 -27.13 -34.56
N THR A 148 1.12 -26.17 -34.00
CA THR A 148 -0.32 -26.31 -33.65
C THR A 148 -1.05 -24.98 -33.72
N LEU A 149 -2.26 -24.97 -34.29
CA LEU A 149 -3.22 -23.85 -34.21
C LEU A 149 -4.23 -24.11 -33.07
N THR A 150 -4.52 -23.13 -32.21
CA THR A 150 -5.48 -23.31 -31.10
C THR A 150 -6.09 -21.97 -30.65
N TYR A 151 -7.43 -21.88 -30.60
CA TYR A 151 -8.18 -20.71 -30.15
C TYR A 151 -8.67 -20.87 -28.69
N VAL A 152 -8.78 -19.78 -27.94
CA VAL A 152 -9.21 -19.77 -26.52
C VAL A 152 -10.28 -18.69 -26.28
N ASP A 153 -11.46 -19.09 -25.79
CA ASP A 153 -12.54 -18.17 -25.42
C ASP A 153 -12.44 -17.69 -23.95
N ARG A 154 -12.97 -16.49 -23.65
CA ARG A 154 -12.66 -15.78 -22.40
C ARG A 154 -13.50 -16.19 -21.19
N GLY A 155 -12.88 -17.00 -20.33
CA GLY A 155 -13.18 -17.05 -18.89
C GLY A 155 -11.92 -17.07 -18.02
N ASN A 156 -10.89 -17.84 -18.42
CA ASN A 156 -9.68 -18.09 -17.64
C ASN A 156 -8.35 -17.76 -18.36
N ALA A 157 -8.42 -17.19 -19.56
CA ALA A 157 -7.29 -16.63 -20.28
C ALA A 157 -6.86 -15.30 -19.64
N ARG A 158 -5.92 -15.39 -18.70
CA ARG A 158 -5.03 -14.26 -18.42
C ARG A 158 -3.97 -14.22 -19.52
N ASP A 159 -3.48 -13.02 -19.82
CA ASP A 159 -2.19 -12.77 -20.46
C ASP A 159 -1.94 -13.47 -21.81
N GLY A 160 -2.58 -12.97 -22.88
CA GLY A 160 -2.14 -13.21 -24.26
C GLY A 160 -2.23 -14.67 -24.76
N GLU A 161 -3.03 -15.52 -24.10
CA GLU A 161 -3.14 -16.95 -24.40
C GLU A 161 -3.88 -17.23 -25.73
N MET A 162 -3.17 -17.15 -26.85
CA MET A 162 -3.37 -18.08 -27.97
C MET A 162 -2.01 -18.58 -28.49
N ARG A 163 -1.94 -19.88 -28.78
CA ARG A 163 -0.90 -20.42 -29.66
C ARG A 163 -1.20 -19.91 -31.06
N ASN A 164 -0.49 -18.86 -31.48
CA ASN A 164 -0.73 -18.07 -32.69
C ASN A 164 -2.12 -17.44 -32.81
N LEU A 165 -2.30 -16.27 -32.18
CA LEU A 165 -3.27 -15.19 -32.51
C LEU A 165 -3.17 -14.12 -31.41
N THR A 166 -3.14 -12.82 -31.73
CA THR A 166 -2.94 -11.76 -30.71
C THR A 166 -3.93 -10.62 -30.91
N TYR A 167 -4.55 -10.11 -29.83
CA TYR A 167 -5.47 -8.96 -29.93
C TYR A 167 -5.60 -8.12 -28.65
N MET A 168 -5.95 -6.85 -28.84
CA MET A 168 -6.19 -5.81 -27.81
C MET A 168 -7.40 -4.91 -28.21
N TYR A 169 -7.97 -4.04 -27.36
CA TYR A 169 -7.66 -3.72 -25.96
C TYR A 169 -8.89 -3.82 -25.04
N HIS A 170 -9.66 -2.72 -24.86
CA HIS A 170 -10.68 -2.58 -23.80
C HIS A 170 -11.77 -1.56 -24.17
N ALA A 171 -13.02 -1.83 -23.77
CA ALA A 171 -14.07 -0.84 -23.50
C ALA A 171 -14.65 -1.06 -22.08
N GLY A 172 -15.38 -0.09 -21.53
CA GLY A 172 -15.57 0.10 -20.07
C GLY A 172 -16.64 -0.72 -19.33
N SER A 173 -16.52 -0.66 -18.00
CA SER A 173 -17.52 -0.80 -16.90
C SER A 173 -18.87 -1.49 -17.13
N MET A 174 -19.20 -2.43 -16.23
CA MET A 174 -20.22 -2.22 -15.16
C MET A 174 -19.99 -3.23 -14.01
N GLU A 175 -20.41 -2.84 -12.79
CA GLU A 175 -20.62 -3.70 -11.61
C GLU A 175 -21.91 -4.55 -11.84
N GLU A 176 -22.31 -5.56 -11.06
CA GLU A 176 -22.14 -5.80 -9.61
C GLU A 176 -22.31 -7.32 -9.27
N GLU A 177 -22.45 -7.61 -7.98
CA GLU A 177 -22.57 -8.88 -7.23
C GLU A 177 -23.73 -9.84 -7.68
N GLU A 178 -23.99 -11.06 -7.18
CA GLU A 178 -23.64 -11.79 -5.94
C GLU A 178 -23.99 -13.31 -6.14
N THR A 179 -23.21 -14.33 -5.78
CA THR A 179 -23.39 -15.25 -4.60
C THR A 179 -22.99 -16.71 -4.97
N ASN A 180 -22.77 -17.55 -3.95
CA ASN A 180 -22.89 -19.02 -3.90
C ASN A 180 -22.03 -19.94 -4.80
N SER A 181 -20.93 -20.39 -4.19
CA SER A 181 -20.58 -21.83 -4.02
C SER A 181 -21.44 -22.88 -4.76
N THR A 182 -20.85 -23.53 -5.76
CA THR A 182 -20.86 -25.01 -5.88
C THR A 182 -19.75 -25.48 -6.82
N ASP A 183 -19.30 -26.72 -6.62
CA ASP A 183 -18.17 -27.34 -7.30
C ASP A 183 -18.51 -27.72 -8.76
N LEU A 184 -17.76 -27.21 -9.75
CA LEU A 184 -17.87 -27.65 -11.15
C LEU A 184 -16.48 -27.72 -11.82
N THR A 185 -16.06 -28.95 -12.10
CA THR A 185 -14.83 -29.30 -12.81
C THR A 185 -14.94 -29.01 -14.32
N TYR A 186 -14.64 -27.79 -14.74
CA TYR A 186 -14.63 -27.40 -16.15
C TYR A 186 -13.52 -28.10 -16.95
N ARG A 187 -13.91 -29.09 -17.77
CA ARG A 187 -13.05 -29.65 -18.84
C ARG A 187 -12.79 -28.59 -19.91
N GLN A 188 -11.55 -28.48 -20.39
CA GLN A 188 -11.19 -27.54 -21.45
C GLN A 188 -11.51 -28.10 -22.86
N PRO A 189 -12.12 -27.31 -23.76
CA PRO A 189 -12.25 -27.67 -25.16
C PRO A 189 -10.93 -27.42 -25.91
N ILE A 190 -10.44 -28.42 -26.64
CA ILE A 190 -9.25 -28.30 -27.49
C ILE A 190 -9.71 -28.31 -28.95
N ILE A 191 -9.53 -27.20 -29.66
CA ILE A 191 -9.69 -27.18 -31.12
C ILE A 191 -8.43 -27.80 -31.73
N ARG A 192 -8.59 -28.84 -32.56
CA ARG A 192 -7.53 -29.48 -33.34
C ARG A 192 -7.94 -29.54 -34.82
N ASN A 193 -6.93 -29.57 -35.70
CA ASN A 193 -7.03 -29.86 -37.13
C ASN A 193 -7.82 -28.82 -37.95
N ILE A 194 -7.18 -27.70 -38.28
CA ILE A 194 -7.52 -26.91 -39.47
C ILE A 194 -6.70 -27.52 -40.62
N GLU A 195 -7.35 -27.84 -41.75
CA GLU A 195 -6.67 -28.38 -42.93
C GLU A 195 -5.92 -27.28 -43.71
N PRO A 196 -4.91 -27.62 -44.53
CA PRO A 196 -4.27 -26.67 -45.44
C PRO A 196 -5.28 -26.10 -46.44
N GLY A 197 -5.43 -24.78 -46.48
CA GLY A 197 -6.46 -24.12 -47.28
C GLY A 197 -6.36 -22.59 -47.23
N THR A 198 -7.13 -21.94 -48.11
CA THR A 198 -7.37 -20.50 -48.08
C THR A 198 -8.70 -20.24 -47.39
N TYR A 199 -8.69 -19.37 -46.39
CA TYR A 199 -9.83 -19.08 -45.53
C TYR A 199 -10.11 -17.57 -45.50
N LYS A 200 -11.37 -17.20 -45.74
CA LYS A 200 -11.87 -15.85 -45.50
C LYS A 200 -12.47 -15.75 -44.10
N LEU A 201 -12.16 -14.65 -43.42
CA LEU A 201 -12.78 -14.31 -42.14
C LEU A 201 -14.18 -13.73 -42.41
N VAL A 202 -15.23 -14.36 -41.89
CA VAL A 202 -16.62 -13.94 -42.11
C VAL A 202 -17.27 -13.56 -40.78
N SER A 203 -17.72 -12.31 -40.69
CA SER A 203 -18.59 -11.81 -39.63
C SER A 203 -20.03 -11.77 -40.13
N ASP A 204 -20.91 -12.62 -39.60
CA ASP A 204 -22.34 -12.57 -39.95
C ASP A 204 -23.00 -11.34 -39.33
N TRP A 205 -23.56 -10.47 -40.18
CA TRP A 205 -24.46 -9.38 -39.79
C TRP A 205 -25.74 -9.50 -40.63
N SER A 206 -26.87 -9.82 -40.00
CA SER A 206 -28.20 -9.64 -40.61
C SER A 206 -28.83 -8.34 -40.11
N SER A 207 -29.54 -7.65 -41.02
CA SER A 207 -30.09 -6.30 -40.80
C SER A 207 -31.50 -6.28 -40.21
N SER A 208 -32.08 -7.43 -39.87
CA SER A 208 -33.52 -7.62 -39.61
C SER A 208 -33.99 -7.43 -38.15
N ASP A 209 -33.08 -7.23 -37.20
CA ASP A 209 -33.37 -7.26 -35.74
C ASP A 209 -33.68 -5.90 -35.09
N VAL A 210 -34.14 -4.90 -35.85
CA VAL A 210 -34.45 -3.55 -35.32
C VAL A 210 -35.91 -3.45 -34.87
N GLY A 211 -36.20 -3.99 -33.68
CA GLY A 211 -37.51 -3.90 -33.04
C GLY A 211 -37.43 -3.36 -31.60
N LEU A 212 -37.69 -2.06 -31.42
CA LEU A 212 -37.86 -1.45 -30.11
C LEU A 212 -39.34 -1.52 -29.68
N ARG A 213 -39.62 -2.15 -28.53
CA ARG A 213 -40.84 -1.94 -27.74
C ARG A 213 -40.45 -1.73 -26.27
N PRO A 214 -40.98 -0.70 -25.58
CA PRO A 214 -40.75 -0.52 -24.15
C PRO A 214 -41.76 -1.35 -23.34
N SER A 215 -41.30 -2.07 -22.32
CA SER A 215 -42.16 -2.64 -21.28
C SER A 215 -41.84 -2.00 -19.93
N MET A 216 -42.86 -1.45 -19.28
CA MET A 216 -42.76 -1.04 -17.87
C MET A 216 -42.68 -2.29 -16.99
N ASN A 217 -41.46 -2.73 -16.67
CA ASN A 217 -41.02 -3.40 -15.44
C ASN A 217 -39.55 -3.82 -15.61
N GLY A 218 -38.72 -3.59 -14.59
CA GLY A 218 -37.26 -3.58 -14.72
C GLY A 218 -36.60 -4.96 -14.86
N ALA A 219 -36.54 -5.49 -16.08
CA ALA A 219 -35.69 -6.62 -16.45
C ALA A 219 -34.62 -6.20 -17.48
N LEU A 220 -33.40 -6.73 -17.33
CA LEU A 220 -32.25 -6.43 -18.19
C LEU A 220 -32.51 -6.79 -19.66
N GLY A 221 -32.42 -5.80 -20.56
CA GLY A 221 -32.43 -6.04 -22.00
C GLY A 221 -31.18 -6.83 -22.44
N THR A 222 -31.39 -7.95 -23.14
CA THR A 222 -30.29 -8.83 -23.57
C THR A 222 -29.53 -8.25 -24.77
N LEU A 223 -28.23 -7.98 -24.58
CA LEU A 223 -27.31 -7.63 -25.65
C LEU A 223 -27.16 -8.81 -26.65
N ARG A 224 -27.73 -8.65 -27.86
CA ARG A 224 -27.47 -9.54 -29.01
C ARG A 224 -26.05 -9.33 -29.55
N SER A 225 -25.42 -10.39 -30.04
CA SER A 225 -23.97 -10.47 -30.28
C SER A 225 -23.61 -11.22 -31.56
N ALA A 226 -22.62 -10.73 -32.33
CA ALA A 226 -22.19 -11.33 -33.59
C ALA A 226 -21.06 -12.38 -33.42
N GLN A 227 -21.10 -13.46 -34.20
CA GLN A 227 -20.14 -14.57 -34.20
C GLN A 227 -19.05 -14.40 -35.28
N ILE A 228 -17.82 -14.85 -35.00
CA ILE A 228 -16.74 -15.00 -36.00
C ILE A 228 -16.83 -16.41 -36.60
N LYS A 229 -16.76 -16.53 -37.93
CA LYS A 229 -16.71 -17.81 -38.65
C LYS A 229 -15.59 -17.78 -39.70
N PHE A 230 -14.98 -18.94 -39.95
CA PHE A 230 -14.07 -19.13 -41.10
C PHE A 230 -14.84 -19.77 -42.24
N ARG A 231 -14.66 -19.25 -43.45
CA ARG A 231 -15.22 -19.82 -44.69
C ARG A 231 -14.08 -20.15 -45.64
N ASP A 232 -14.02 -21.36 -46.16
CA ASP A 232 -13.05 -21.68 -47.22
C ASP A 232 -13.44 -21.02 -48.56
N ILE A 233 -12.53 -21.09 -49.53
CA ILE A 233 -12.78 -20.65 -50.92
C ILE A 233 -13.90 -21.41 -51.63
N LYS A 234 -14.36 -22.56 -51.12
CA LYS A 234 -15.50 -23.32 -51.66
C LYS A 234 -16.85 -22.93 -51.03
N GLY A 235 -16.85 -21.97 -50.10
CA GLY A 235 -18.04 -21.50 -49.40
C GLY A 235 -18.39 -22.30 -48.15
N THR A 236 -17.63 -23.35 -47.82
CA THR A 236 -17.83 -24.18 -46.62
C THR A 236 -17.49 -23.36 -45.39
N VAL A 237 -18.49 -23.15 -44.55
CA VAL A 237 -18.34 -22.44 -43.27
C VAL A 237 -18.02 -23.47 -42.19
N TYR A 238 -16.90 -23.27 -41.49
CA TYR A 238 -16.49 -24.11 -40.37
C TYR A 238 -17.03 -23.51 -39.06
N PRO A 239 -18.11 -24.05 -38.46
CA PRO A 239 -18.56 -23.61 -37.15
C PRO A 239 -17.58 -24.07 -36.07
N ILE A 240 -17.37 -23.22 -35.07
CA ILE A 240 -16.83 -23.66 -33.78
C ILE A 240 -17.92 -24.58 -33.18
N ARG A 241 -17.67 -25.90 -33.11
CA ARG A 241 -18.69 -26.90 -32.75
C ARG A 241 -19.40 -26.57 -31.42
N GLU A 242 -20.69 -26.87 -31.39
CA GLU A 242 -21.59 -26.67 -30.25
C GLU A 242 -21.06 -27.36 -28.99
N GLY A 243 -21.18 -26.65 -27.86
CA GLY A 243 -20.44 -26.92 -26.62
C GLY A 243 -19.49 -25.79 -26.24
N ASN A 244 -19.12 -24.93 -27.20
CA ASN A 244 -18.44 -23.66 -26.95
C ASN A 244 -19.45 -22.50 -26.96
N MET A 245 -19.29 -21.52 -26.06
CA MET A 245 -20.10 -20.29 -26.11
C MET A 245 -19.75 -19.45 -27.34
N PRO A 246 -20.71 -18.70 -27.91
CA PRO A 246 -20.43 -17.80 -29.02
C PRO A 246 -19.65 -16.57 -28.54
N ILE A 247 -18.52 -16.30 -29.19
CA ILE A 247 -17.71 -15.09 -29.01
C ILE A 247 -18.61 -13.86 -29.22
N LYS A 248 -18.69 -12.96 -28.23
CA LYS A 248 -19.55 -11.76 -28.30
C LYS A 248 -18.75 -10.49 -28.55
N ILE A 249 -18.83 -9.92 -29.75
CA ILE A 249 -18.32 -8.57 -30.04
C ILE A 249 -19.47 -7.55 -29.98
N PRO A 250 -19.38 -6.48 -29.18
CA PRO A 250 -20.38 -5.41 -29.13
C PRO A 250 -20.44 -4.59 -30.42
N LYS A 251 -21.65 -4.18 -30.83
CA LYS A 251 -21.93 -3.36 -32.04
C LYS A 251 -21.09 -2.06 -32.10
N ASP A 252 -20.85 -1.45 -30.94
CA ASP A 252 -20.05 -0.23 -30.76
C ASP A 252 -18.57 -0.37 -31.10
N PHE A 253 -18.03 -1.59 -31.13
CA PHE A 253 -16.60 -1.83 -31.34
C PHE A 253 -16.15 -1.25 -32.69
N PHE A 254 -16.87 -1.53 -33.77
CA PHE A 254 -16.48 -1.07 -35.11
C PHE A 254 -16.79 0.42 -35.36
N ASN A 255 -17.84 0.96 -34.74
CA ASN A 255 -18.24 2.37 -34.94
C ASN A 255 -17.27 3.38 -34.30
N ARG A 256 -16.55 3.01 -33.23
CA ARG A 256 -15.58 3.91 -32.56
C ARG A 256 -14.20 3.96 -33.24
N HIS A 257 -13.92 3.07 -34.20
CA HIS A 257 -12.59 2.89 -34.79
C HIS A 257 -12.51 3.26 -36.29
N LYS A 258 -13.30 4.24 -36.75
CA LYS A 258 -13.19 4.80 -38.12
C LYS A 258 -11.86 5.50 -38.42
N HIS A 259 -11.00 5.68 -37.40
CA HIS A 259 -9.63 6.16 -37.56
C HIS A 259 -8.67 5.12 -36.98
N VAL A 260 -8.19 4.22 -37.83
CA VAL A 260 -7.06 3.36 -37.52
C VAL A 260 -5.81 4.24 -37.43
N HIS A 261 -5.18 4.30 -36.25
CA HIS A 261 -3.85 4.88 -36.15
C HIS A 261 -2.83 3.88 -36.70
N PRO A 262 -1.93 4.27 -37.61
CA PRO A 262 -0.95 3.36 -38.18
C PRO A 262 -0.04 2.77 -37.09
N PHE A 263 0.25 1.48 -37.18
CA PHE A 263 1.19 0.82 -36.28
C PHE A 263 2.54 1.53 -36.29
N MET A 264 3.10 1.76 -35.10
CA MET A 264 4.48 2.23 -35.02
C MET A 264 5.38 1.05 -35.38
N ARG A 265 6.20 1.23 -36.41
CA ARG A 265 7.20 0.26 -36.85
C ARG A 265 8.57 0.65 -36.32
N ILE A 266 9.34 -0.34 -35.90
CA ILE A 266 10.77 -0.24 -35.65
C ILE A 266 11.48 -1.30 -36.50
N ASP A 267 12.51 -0.90 -37.22
CA ASP A 267 13.35 -1.86 -37.96
C ASP A 267 14.35 -2.49 -36.97
N LEU A 268 14.43 -3.81 -37.00
CA LEU A 268 15.27 -4.61 -36.11
C LEU A 268 16.55 -5.05 -36.84
N PRO A 269 17.65 -5.26 -36.10
CA PRO A 269 18.86 -5.89 -36.64
C PRO A 269 18.63 -7.38 -36.92
N HIS A 270 19.62 -8.12 -37.43
CA HIS A 270 19.38 -9.49 -37.88
C HIS A 270 18.96 -10.43 -36.72
N GLN A 271 18.10 -11.40 -37.02
CA GLN A 271 17.48 -12.28 -36.01
C GLN A 271 18.50 -13.10 -35.19
N ASN A 272 19.65 -13.42 -35.77
CA ASN A 272 20.77 -14.11 -35.10
C ASN A 272 21.48 -13.24 -34.04
N GLU A 273 21.23 -11.93 -34.00
CA GLU A 273 21.71 -11.02 -32.95
C GLU A 273 20.83 -11.06 -31.68
N PHE A 274 19.66 -11.71 -31.75
CA PHE A 274 18.76 -11.91 -30.61
C PHE A 274 19.04 -13.24 -29.90
N LYS A 275 18.87 -13.26 -28.59
CA LYS A 275 18.87 -14.49 -27.79
C LYS A 275 17.46 -15.06 -27.74
N GLU A 276 17.31 -16.34 -28.09
CA GLU A 276 16.08 -17.08 -27.78
C GLU A 276 15.90 -17.23 -26.27
N VAL A 277 14.70 -16.91 -25.77
CA VAL A 277 14.30 -17.08 -24.37
C VAL A 277 13.06 -17.98 -24.27
N PRO A 278 13.11 -19.12 -23.55
CA PRO A 278 11.98 -20.02 -23.42
C PRO A 278 10.91 -19.45 -22.47
N TYR A 279 9.63 -19.49 -22.88
CA TYR A 279 8.49 -19.15 -22.04
C TYR A 279 8.04 -20.36 -21.20
N THR A 280 8.40 -20.35 -19.91
CA THR A 280 8.25 -21.48 -18.96
C THR A 280 6.84 -21.98 -18.73
N LEU A 281 5.81 -21.16 -18.92
CA LEU A 281 4.41 -21.56 -18.69
C LEU A 281 3.70 -22.12 -19.94
N GLN A 282 4.26 -21.96 -21.15
CA GLN A 282 3.51 -22.19 -22.39
C GLN A 282 4.28 -22.93 -23.51
N GLY A 283 5.61 -23.13 -23.38
CA GLY A 283 6.39 -23.98 -24.29
C GLY A 283 6.69 -23.36 -25.66
N GLY A 284 6.68 -22.03 -25.76
CA GLY A 284 7.16 -21.28 -26.93
C GLY A 284 8.49 -20.55 -26.65
N SER A 285 9.11 -20.02 -27.70
CA SER A 285 10.28 -19.13 -27.63
C SER A 285 9.89 -17.67 -27.88
N GLY A 286 10.66 -16.76 -27.28
CA GLY A 286 10.66 -15.33 -27.57
C GLY A 286 12.07 -14.86 -27.88
N LEU A 287 12.20 -13.64 -28.38
CA LEU A 287 13.48 -13.04 -28.75
C LEU A 287 13.81 -11.91 -27.77
N MET A 288 15.07 -11.86 -27.34
CA MET A 288 15.59 -10.82 -26.44
C MET A 288 16.82 -10.20 -27.06
N TYR A 289 16.79 -8.89 -27.30
CA TYR A 289 17.94 -8.17 -27.86
C TYR A 289 18.87 -7.72 -26.73
N PRO A 290 20.15 -8.15 -26.69
CA PRO A 290 21.04 -7.81 -25.57
C PRO A 290 21.50 -6.35 -25.54
N GLU A 291 21.42 -5.64 -26.67
CA GLU A 291 21.87 -4.25 -26.80
C GLU A 291 20.71 -3.25 -26.86
N ALA A 292 21.01 -1.95 -26.85
CA ALA A 292 20.02 -0.90 -27.05
C ALA A 292 19.74 -0.70 -28.55
N LEU A 293 18.49 -0.84 -29.00
CA LEU A 293 18.10 -0.49 -30.36
C LEU A 293 18.32 1.01 -30.62
N ARG A 294 18.76 1.37 -31.82
CA ARG A 294 19.04 2.76 -32.22
C ARG A 294 18.24 3.11 -33.46
N GLY A 295 17.67 4.32 -33.50
CA GLY A 295 17.00 4.82 -34.71
C GLY A 295 16.03 5.98 -34.47
N PRO A 296 15.39 6.51 -35.53
CA PRO A 296 14.36 7.54 -35.42
C PRO A 296 13.11 7.07 -34.66
N ALA A 297 12.74 5.78 -34.79
CA ALA A 297 11.61 5.18 -34.07
C ALA A 297 11.79 5.29 -32.54
N CYS A 298 12.98 5.01 -32.03
CA CYS A 298 13.33 5.15 -30.61
C CYS A 298 13.25 6.59 -30.08
N ARG A 299 13.25 7.61 -30.96
CA ARG A 299 13.06 9.02 -30.60
C ARG A 299 11.61 9.48 -30.67
N ARG A 300 10.71 8.69 -31.29
CA ARG A 300 9.28 9.00 -31.46
C ARG A 300 8.38 8.35 -30.41
N TYR A 301 8.93 7.54 -29.51
CA TYR A 301 8.19 6.87 -28.43
C TYR A 301 8.48 7.57 -27.09
N PRO A 302 7.69 8.59 -26.68
CA PRO A 302 7.85 9.21 -25.38
C PRO A 302 7.45 8.24 -24.26
N LEU A 303 8.25 8.19 -23.20
CA LEU A 303 7.91 7.50 -21.94
C LEU A 303 6.77 8.18 -21.16
N GLU A 304 6.41 9.41 -21.54
CA GLU A 304 5.46 10.25 -20.83
C GLU A 304 4.06 10.22 -21.46
N GLY A 305 3.04 10.10 -20.61
CA GLY A 305 1.66 10.52 -20.90
C GLY A 305 0.83 9.62 -21.81
N HIS A 306 1.44 8.92 -22.78
CA HIS A 306 0.67 8.20 -23.80
C HIS A 306 0.31 6.76 -23.40
N PRO A 307 -0.95 6.33 -23.58
CA PRO A 307 -1.30 4.92 -23.47
C PRO A 307 -0.53 4.11 -24.50
N ILE A 308 -0.05 2.91 -24.12
CA ILE A 308 0.48 1.89 -25.06
C ILE A 308 -0.69 1.25 -25.83
N ALA A 309 -1.48 2.09 -26.51
CA ALA A 309 -2.63 1.71 -27.32
C ALA A 309 -2.21 1.26 -28.73
N ASN A 310 -1.05 1.73 -29.20
CA ASN A 310 -0.47 1.33 -30.47
C ASN A 310 0.40 0.08 -30.27
N ILE A 311 0.11 -0.99 -31.00
CA ILE A 311 1.00 -2.15 -31.10
C ILE A 311 2.31 -1.68 -31.76
N LEU A 312 3.43 -1.87 -31.08
CA LEU A 312 4.76 -1.64 -31.65
C LEU A 312 5.22 -2.92 -32.35
N VAL A 313 5.44 -2.81 -33.66
CA VAL A 313 5.88 -3.91 -34.52
C VAL A 313 7.36 -3.73 -34.85
N GLY A 314 8.17 -4.69 -34.44
CA GLY A 314 9.54 -4.87 -34.90
C GLY A 314 9.56 -5.64 -36.22
N VAL A 315 10.35 -5.19 -37.19
CA VAL A 315 10.48 -5.85 -38.51
C VAL A 315 11.95 -6.16 -38.81
N PHE A 316 12.23 -7.43 -39.06
CA PHE A 316 13.54 -7.93 -39.43
C PHE A 316 13.89 -7.66 -40.91
N PRO A 317 15.18 -7.67 -41.31
CA PRO A 317 15.58 -7.47 -42.70
C PRO A 317 15.04 -8.53 -43.69
N ASN A 318 14.68 -9.72 -43.18
CA ASN A 318 14.04 -10.80 -43.94
C ASN A 318 12.51 -10.61 -44.10
N GLY A 319 11.93 -9.54 -43.53
CA GLY A 319 10.49 -9.26 -43.55
C GLY A 319 9.66 -9.93 -42.45
N GLU A 320 10.27 -10.73 -41.56
CA GLU A 320 9.60 -11.30 -40.38
C GLU A 320 9.22 -10.19 -39.38
N GLN A 321 8.08 -10.35 -38.70
CA GLN A 321 7.53 -9.35 -37.80
C GLN A 321 7.35 -9.90 -36.38
N VAL A 322 7.79 -9.14 -35.39
CA VAL A 322 7.65 -9.44 -33.96
C VAL A 322 6.99 -8.29 -33.21
N MET A 323 6.26 -8.59 -32.15
CA MET A 323 5.58 -7.61 -31.31
C MET A 323 6.41 -7.32 -30.08
N PHE A 324 6.53 -6.04 -29.71
CA PHE A 324 7.15 -5.66 -28.45
C PHE A 324 6.39 -6.27 -27.25
N ASP A 325 7.12 -6.90 -26.33
CA ASP A 325 6.57 -7.67 -25.21
C ASP A 325 6.93 -6.99 -23.87
N PRO A 326 6.26 -5.87 -23.51
CA PRO A 326 6.63 -5.05 -22.37
C PRO A 326 6.61 -5.82 -21.05
N ARG A 327 7.70 -5.69 -20.29
CA ARG A 327 7.89 -6.28 -18.96
C ARG A 327 7.90 -5.20 -17.90
N ILE A 328 7.65 -5.59 -16.66
CA ILE A 328 7.94 -4.72 -15.51
C ILE A 328 9.45 -4.52 -15.41
N GLN A 329 9.88 -3.26 -15.36
CA GLN A 329 11.26 -2.89 -15.06
C GLN A 329 11.43 -2.85 -13.54
N VAL A 330 12.29 -3.73 -13.04
CA VAL A 330 12.67 -3.83 -11.62
C VAL A 330 14.09 -3.26 -11.51
N LEU A 331 14.24 -2.13 -10.84
CA LEU A 331 15.50 -1.41 -10.71
C LEU A 331 16.37 -1.99 -9.58
N GLU A 332 17.68 -1.82 -9.71
CA GLU A 332 18.63 -2.04 -8.62
C GLU A 332 18.79 -0.76 -7.80
N ASN A 333 18.66 -0.87 -6.48
CA ASN A 333 18.86 0.22 -5.53
C ASN A 333 19.26 -0.36 -4.17
N THR A 334 20.41 -1.01 -4.09
CA THR A 334 20.93 -1.63 -2.86
C THR A 334 21.74 -0.61 -2.03
N PRO A 335 22.04 -0.86 -0.74
CA PRO A 335 22.91 0.00 0.05
C PRO A 335 24.30 0.22 -0.61
N ASP A 336 24.84 -0.82 -1.26
CA ASP A 336 26.11 -0.74 -1.99
C ASP A 336 25.99 0.04 -3.33
N ASN A 337 24.87 -0.14 -4.04
CA ASN A 337 24.60 0.42 -5.37
C ASN A 337 23.30 1.25 -5.35
N ILE A 338 23.41 2.48 -4.85
CA ILE A 338 22.29 3.42 -4.68
C ILE A 338 22.04 4.18 -5.97
N LEU A 339 20.77 4.30 -6.38
CA LEU A 339 20.35 5.13 -7.52
C LEU A 339 20.73 6.60 -7.27
N PRO A 340 21.62 7.23 -8.08
CA PRO A 340 22.05 8.60 -7.84
C PRO A 340 20.92 9.62 -7.88
N ASP A 341 19.85 9.36 -8.63
CA ASP A 341 18.66 10.20 -8.73
C ASP A 341 17.50 9.72 -7.82
N GLY A 342 17.72 8.68 -6.99
CA GLY A 342 16.67 8.06 -6.18
C GLY A 342 15.52 7.45 -7.00
N GLY A 343 15.74 7.16 -8.29
CA GLY A 343 14.69 6.71 -9.22
C GLY A 343 13.85 7.83 -9.82
N GLY A 344 14.27 9.10 -9.72
CA GLY A 344 13.57 10.26 -10.25
C GLY A 344 13.35 10.25 -11.77
N ARG A 345 14.22 9.56 -12.54
CA ARG A 345 14.13 9.36 -13.99
C ARG A 345 13.08 8.31 -14.41
N ASP A 346 12.64 7.47 -13.48
CA ASP A 346 11.76 6.32 -13.75
C ASP A 346 10.31 6.54 -13.31
N ILE A 347 9.97 7.79 -12.93
CA ILE A 347 8.62 8.20 -12.50
C ILE A 347 7.71 8.37 -13.72
N VAL A 348 7.22 7.26 -14.26
CA VAL A 348 6.13 7.28 -15.25
C VAL A 348 4.78 7.42 -14.51
N LEU A 349 4.19 8.60 -14.58
CA LEU A 349 2.78 8.88 -14.23
C LEU A 349 2.32 8.42 -12.82
N GLY A 350 2.69 9.16 -11.76
CA GLY A 350 1.86 9.18 -10.53
C GLY A 350 2.50 8.95 -9.15
N LYS A 351 3.57 9.68 -8.82
CA LYS A 351 4.01 9.98 -7.42
C LYS A 351 4.62 8.86 -6.54
N SER A 352 5.73 8.21 -6.93
CA SER A 352 6.63 7.59 -5.92
C SER A 352 8.08 7.47 -6.40
N CYS A 353 9.03 8.01 -5.63
CA CYS A 353 10.47 7.81 -5.83
C CYS A 353 10.89 6.38 -5.45
N SER A 354 11.96 5.84 -6.03
CA SER A 354 12.46 4.49 -5.71
C SER A 354 13.39 4.47 -4.50
N SER A 355 14.03 5.60 -4.16
CA SER A 355 14.92 5.74 -2.99
C SER A 355 14.27 5.18 -1.72
N ALA A 356 14.95 4.27 -1.04
CA ALA A 356 14.50 3.74 0.24
C ALA A 356 14.37 4.87 1.27
N PRO A 357 13.48 4.75 2.27
CA PRO A 357 13.52 5.63 3.42
C PRO A 357 14.81 5.33 4.19
N ARG A 358 15.53 6.36 4.65
CA ARG A 358 16.61 6.18 5.63
C ARG A 358 16.08 5.46 6.88
N SER A 359 16.86 4.50 7.36
CA SER A 359 16.62 3.61 8.50
C SER A 359 17.94 3.07 9.06
N PHE A 360 17.91 2.40 10.22
CA PHE A 360 19.09 1.73 10.79
C PHE A 360 19.69 0.60 9.93
N LEU A 361 19.03 0.19 8.83
CA LEU A 361 19.56 -0.82 7.89
C LEU A 361 20.36 -0.22 6.73
N ASN A 362 20.24 1.09 6.46
CA ASN A 362 20.83 1.71 5.26
C ASN A 362 21.47 3.09 5.52
N GLU A 363 21.30 3.68 6.69
CA GLU A 363 21.75 5.04 7.02
C GLU A 363 23.23 5.28 6.72
N ASP A 364 24.12 4.36 7.09
CA ASP A 364 25.57 4.48 6.87
C ASP A 364 25.97 4.49 5.38
N THR A 365 25.07 4.08 4.49
CA THR A 365 25.30 4.04 3.04
C THR A 365 24.63 5.18 2.28
N CYS A 366 23.60 5.81 2.86
CA CYS A 366 22.82 6.90 2.26
C CYS A 366 23.72 8.08 1.88
N ARG A 367 23.44 8.73 0.73
CA ARG A 367 24.31 9.78 0.15
C ARG A 367 23.51 11.01 -0.22
N MET A 368 24.14 12.18 -0.17
CA MET A 368 23.55 13.40 -0.73
C MET A 368 23.62 13.33 -2.26
N SER A 369 22.51 13.62 -2.93
CA SER A 369 22.45 13.73 -4.38
C SER A 369 22.32 15.18 -4.85
N TYR A 370 23.00 15.46 -5.96
CA TYR A 370 22.94 16.71 -6.69
C TYR A 370 22.40 16.54 -8.13
N ASP A 371 21.91 15.35 -8.52
CA ASP A 371 21.25 15.18 -9.82
C ASP A 371 19.99 16.07 -9.86
N PRO A 372 19.75 16.91 -10.89
CA PRO A 372 18.58 17.78 -10.96
C PRO A 372 17.24 17.03 -10.98
N ARG A 373 17.24 15.72 -11.29
CA ARG A 373 16.07 14.85 -11.21
C ARG A 373 15.98 14.07 -9.90
N ALA A 374 16.95 14.22 -9.00
CA ALA A 374 17.00 13.47 -7.75
C ALA A 374 15.72 13.68 -6.93
N CYS A 375 15.18 12.57 -6.43
CA CYS A 375 14.09 12.63 -5.45
C CYS A 375 14.20 11.50 -4.41
N GLU A 376 13.99 11.89 -3.16
CA GLU A 376 13.99 10.98 -2.02
C GLU A 376 12.56 10.58 -1.64
N THR A 377 12.41 9.53 -0.84
CA THR A 377 11.12 9.24 -0.19
C THR A 377 10.89 10.09 1.05
N SER A 378 11.94 10.63 1.67
CA SER A 378 11.87 11.31 2.97
C SER A 378 11.38 12.77 2.94
N SER A 379 10.79 13.23 1.83
CA SER A 379 10.16 14.55 1.71
C SER A 379 8.84 14.70 2.53
N TYR A 380 8.79 14.17 3.75
CA TYR A 380 7.81 14.58 4.77
C TYR A 380 8.27 15.89 5.44
N ALA A 381 8.31 16.96 4.66
CA ALA A 381 8.26 18.33 5.21
C ALA A 381 6.80 18.81 5.36
N TYR A 382 5.86 17.90 5.67
CA TYR A 382 4.46 18.24 5.94
C TYR A 382 4.32 18.78 7.37
N LYS A 383 4.94 19.94 7.62
CA LYS A 383 4.59 20.85 8.72
C LYS A 383 3.75 22.03 8.22
N ALA A 384 2.92 21.79 7.20
CA ALA A 384 1.84 22.70 6.85
C ALA A 384 0.54 22.20 7.47
N THR A 385 -0.05 23.05 8.30
CA THR A 385 -1.48 23.02 8.55
C THR A 385 -2.17 23.95 7.57
N ILE A 386 -3.38 23.58 7.20
CA ILE A 386 -4.25 24.36 6.32
C ILE A 386 -5.22 25.11 7.24
N PRO A 387 -5.20 26.45 7.24
CA PRO A 387 -6.13 27.23 8.04
C PRO A 387 -7.53 27.06 7.46
N LEU A 388 -8.50 26.67 8.29
CA LEU A 388 -9.90 26.55 7.91
C LEU A 388 -10.62 27.90 8.03
N THR A 389 -10.00 28.96 7.51
CA THR A 389 -10.61 30.29 7.37
C THR A 389 -11.43 30.35 6.08
N ALA A 390 -12.21 31.43 5.89
CA ALA A 390 -12.89 31.72 4.63
C ALA A 390 -11.94 31.60 3.42
N ASP A 391 -10.79 32.27 3.48
CA ASP A 391 -9.78 32.26 2.41
C ASP A 391 -9.19 30.86 2.18
N GLY A 392 -8.87 30.13 3.27
CA GLY A 392 -8.32 28.77 3.16
C GLY A 392 -9.32 27.78 2.55
N VAL A 393 -10.61 27.91 2.85
CA VAL A 393 -11.67 27.09 2.24
C VAL A 393 -11.89 27.45 0.76
N MET A 394 -11.84 28.75 0.41
CA MET A 394 -11.85 29.18 -1.00
C MET A 394 -10.64 28.64 -1.78
N GLN A 395 -9.45 28.71 -1.19
CA GLN A 395 -8.21 28.21 -1.77
C GLN A 395 -8.26 26.69 -1.97
N LEU A 396 -8.79 25.93 -1.00
CA LEU A 396 -9.06 24.49 -1.14
C LEU A 396 -9.99 24.18 -2.31
N TYR A 397 -11.11 24.89 -2.47
CA TYR A 397 -12.00 24.74 -3.63
C TYR A 397 -11.27 25.05 -4.94
N GLN A 398 -10.53 26.16 -5.01
CA GLN A 398 -9.82 26.59 -6.22
C GLN A 398 -8.82 25.55 -6.69
N LEU A 399 -8.06 24.93 -5.77
CA LEU A 399 -6.97 24.01 -6.06
C LEU A 399 -7.42 22.55 -6.26
N THR A 400 -8.48 22.12 -5.58
CA THR A 400 -8.97 20.72 -5.61
C THR A 400 -10.20 20.50 -6.48
N LYS A 401 -10.93 21.58 -6.82
CA LYS A 401 -12.28 21.55 -7.40
C LYS A 401 -13.28 20.71 -6.60
N LYS A 402 -13.07 20.63 -5.28
CA LYS A 402 -14.01 20.09 -4.31
C LYS A 402 -14.86 21.21 -3.74
N TYR A 403 -16.17 20.98 -3.66
CA TYR A 403 -17.13 21.93 -3.11
C TYR A 403 -17.14 21.79 -1.58
N VAL A 404 -16.09 22.31 -0.96
CA VAL A 404 -15.90 22.40 0.49
C VAL A 404 -16.51 23.70 0.99
N TYR A 405 -17.31 23.64 2.04
CA TYR A 405 -17.98 24.82 2.60
C TYR A 405 -17.87 24.91 4.11
N ILE A 406 -17.81 26.13 4.63
CA ILE A 406 -18.13 26.47 6.01
C ILE A 406 -19.66 26.49 6.11
N VAL A 407 -20.23 25.63 6.95
CA VAL A 407 -21.69 25.56 7.14
C VAL A 407 -22.16 26.72 8.02
N ASN A 408 -23.18 27.45 7.58
CA ASN A 408 -23.71 28.63 8.26
C ASN A 408 -25.25 28.66 8.20
N GLY A 409 -25.89 29.29 9.18
CA GLY A 409 -27.36 29.46 9.23
C GLY A 409 -28.13 28.22 9.69
N LEU A 410 -27.46 27.24 10.32
CA LEU A 410 -28.15 26.15 11.00
C LEU A 410 -28.82 26.65 12.29
N ARG A 411 -30.07 26.28 12.51
CA ARG A 411 -30.92 26.84 13.57
C ARG A 411 -31.06 25.87 14.73
N VAL A 412 -31.15 26.41 15.95
CA VAL A 412 -31.59 25.64 17.14
C VAL A 412 -33.12 25.61 17.12
N ALA A 413 -33.68 24.65 16.39
CA ALA A 413 -35.12 24.43 16.30
C ALA A 413 -35.61 23.45 17.38
N ASP A 414 -36.89 23.52 17.74
CA ASP A 414 -37.49 22.72 18.81
C ASP A 414 -38.03 21.36 18.33
N ASP A 415 -38.03 21.14 17.01
CA ASP A 415 -38.47 19.94 16.30
C ASP A 415 -37.40 18.82 16.23
N TYR A 416 -36.13 19.11 16.50
CA TYR A 416 -35.06 18.11 16.44
C TYR A 416 -33.94 18.27 17.50
N SER A 417 -33.10 17.24 17.58
CA SER A 417 -32.25 16.85 18.72
C SER A 417 -31.04 17.74 19.10
N VAL A 418 -31.16 19.06 19.02
CA VAL A 418 -30.26 19.95 19.78
C VAL A 418 -30.69 19.93 21.25
N GLY A 419 -29.97 19.15 22.05
CA GLY A 419 -30.20 19.08 23.49
C GLY A 419 -29.99 20.45 24.16
N HIS A 420 -30.63 20.66 25.30
CA HIS A 420 -30.46 21.89 26.08
C HIS A 420 -29.00 22.04 26.57
N PRO A 421 -28.37 23.23 26.52
CA PRO A 421 -26.96 23.39 26.92
C PRO A 421 -26.64 22.96 28.36
N CYS A 422 -27.60 23.13 29.29
CA CYS A 422 -27.51 22.64 30.67
C CYS A 422 -27.86 21.14 30.88
N SER A 423 -28.28 20.40 29.84
CA SER A 423 -28.64 18.98 30.00
C SER A 423 -27.39 18.08 30.06
N PRO A 424 -27.40 17.03 30.91
CA PRO A 424 -26.30 16.09 30.97
C PRO A 424 -26.12 15.33 29.65
N HIS A 425 -24.87 15.06 29.33
CA HIS A 425 -24.34 14.45 28.11
C HIS A 425 -24.55 15.23 26.80
N VAL A 426 -25.17 16.41 26.84
CA VAL A 426 -25.37 17.25 25.65
C VAL A 426 -24.10 18.02 25.29
N LYS A 427 -23.77 18.01 23.99
CA LYS A 427 -22.77 18.91 23.40
C LYS A 427 -23.47 20.14 22.83
N SER A 428 -23.22 21.31 23.41
CA SER A 428 -23.66 22.61 22.91
C SER A 428 -22.54 23.33 22.16
N ARG A 429 -22.89 24.22 21.23
CA ARG A 429 -21.95 25.06 20.48
C ARG A 429 -22.28 26.53 20.69
N TRP A 430 -21.25 27.32 20.93
CA TRP A 430 -21.31 28.73 21.23
C TRP A 430 -20.47 29.49 20.22
N LYS A 431 -21.11 30.35 19.45
CA LYS A 431 -20.50 31.16 18.38
C LYS A 431 -20.26 32.57 18.90
N THR A 432 -19.08 33.12 18.65
CA THR A 432 -18.78 34.51 19.00
C THR A 432 -19.58 35.46 18.11
N LEU A 433 -20.20 36.47 18.72
CA LEU A 433 -20.76 37.62 18.01
C LEU A 433 -19.72 38.74 17.97
N GLU A 434 -19.30 39.10 16.76
CA GLU A 434 -18.35 40.19 16.53
C GLU A 434 -19.06 41.55 16.65
N GLY A 435 -18.41 42.54 17.29
CA GLY A 435 -18.93 43.91 17.43
C GLY A 435 -20.01 44.12 18.50
N VAL A 436 -20.42 43.08 19.22
CA VAL A 436 -21.35 43.20 20.37
C VAL A 436 -20.55 43.48 21.64
N ASP A 437 -20.90 44.54 22.36
CA ASP A 437 -20.31 44.89 23.65
C ASP A 437 -20.99 44.13 24.82
N LYS A 438 -20.50 44.36 26.05
CA LYS A 438 -21.05 43.70 27.24
C LYS A 438 -22.49 44.09 27.51
N GLU A 439 -22.89 45.34 27.29
CA GLU A 439 -24.22 45.85 27.65
C GLU A 439 -25.31 45.30 26.73
N ASN A 440 -24.96 45.05 25.46
CA ASN A 440 -25.85 44.47 24.47
C ASN A 440 -25.84 42.93 24.44
N CYS A 441 -24.88 42.27 25.08
CA CYS A 441 -24.75 40.80 25.11
C CYS A 441 -25.49 40.11 26.26
N PHE A 442 -26.81 40.30 26.38
CA PHE A 442 -27.59 39.63 27.42
C PHE A 442 -29.03 39.31 26.98
N ASP A 443 -29.37 38.02 26.92
CA ASP A 443 -30.78 37.62 27.02
C ASP A 443 -31.26 37.83 28.47
N ARG A 444 -32.18 38.77 28.66
CA ARG A 444 -32.75 39.14 29.97
C ARG A 444 -33.60 38.04 30.62
N ASN A 445 -33.97 37.01 29.87
CA ASN A 445 -34.80 35.89 30.34
C ASN A 445 -33.97 34.70 30.87
N ILE A 446 -32.63 34.79 30.80
CA ILE A 446 -31.73 33.86 31.48
C ILE A 446 -31.52 34.35 32.92
N ASP A 447 -31.57 33.45 33.89
CA ASP A 447 -31.31 33.77 35.30
C ASP A 447 -29.81 33.98 35.56
N ASP A 448 -29.48 34.76 36.59
CA ASP A 448 -28.09 35.12 36.89
C ASP A 448 -27.21 33.91 37.25
N GLY A 449 -27.78 32.87 37.88
CA GLY A 449 -27.06 31.64 38.20
C GLY A 449 -26.60 30.89 36.96
N THR A 450 -27.53 30.64 36.03
CA THR A 450 -27.27 30.03 34.72
C THR A 450 -26.34 30.89 33.88
N ARG A 451 -26.51 32.21 33.90
CA ARG A 451 -25.63 33.15 33.17
C ARG A 451 -24.20 33.13 33.69
N ASN A 452 -24.00 33.18 35.01
CA ASN A 452 -22.67 33.15 35.63
C ASN A 452 -21.99 31.79 35.43
N PHE A 453 -22.72 30.69 35.52
CA PHE A 453 -22.22 29.35 35.21
C PHE A 453 -21.77 29.26 33.75
N LEU A 454 -22.63 29.61 32.78
CA LEU A 454 -22.29 29.56 31.36
C LEU A 454 -21.13 30.50 31.01
N SER A 455 -21.11 31.71 31.55
CA SER A 455 -19.99 32.65 31.39
C SER A 455 -18.67 32.05 31.86
N THR A 456 -18.70 31.30 32.97
CA THR A 456 -17.53 30.62 33.54
C THR A 456 -17.05 29.44 32.69
N VAL A 457 -17.96 28.61 32.15
CA VAL A 457 -17.57 27.44 31.33
C VAL A 457 -17.26 27.78 29.87
N ILE A 458 -17.72 28.93 29.36
CA ILE A 458 -17.31 29.47 28.05
C ILE A 458 -15.90 30.09 28.12
N ASN A 459 -15.50 30.66 29.26
CA ASN A 459 -14.21 31.35 29.42
C ASN A 459 -13.05 30.35 29.58
N GLN A 460 -11.92 30.60 28.91
CA GLN A 460 -10.76 29.70 28.95
C GLN A 460 -10.01 29.72 30.29
N ASP A 461 -9.97 30.87 30.98
CA ASP A 461 -9.04 31.07 32.11
C ASP A 461 -9.60 30.59 33.47
N ASN A 462 -10.93 30.64 33.68
CA ASN A 462 -11.55 30.31 34.97
C ASN A 462 -11.86 28.80 35.16
N CYS A 463 -11.85 28.02 34.09
CA CYS A 463 -12.32 26.63 34.11
C CYS A 463 -11.32 25.66 34.81
N ASP A 464 -10.09 26.09 35.11
CA ASP A 464 -9.14 25.29 35.91
C ASP A 464 -9.49 25.29 37.41
N LEU A 465 -10.25 26.28 37.91
CA LEU A 465 -10.76 26.29 39.29
C LEU A 465 -12.05 25.45 39.48
N TYR A 466 -12.90 25.36 38.45
CA TYR A 466 -14.28 24.85 38.60
C TYR A 466 -14.58 23.57 37.80
N CYS A 467 -13.90 23.31 36.69
CA CYS A 467 -14.17 22.13 35.84
C CYS A 467 -13.55 20.83 36.38
N GLY A 468 -12.87 20.89 37.55
CA GLY A 468 -12.55 19.71 38.35
C GLY A 468 -13.76 19.11 39.10
N LYS A 469 -14.83 19.88 39.32
CA LYS A 469 -16.12 19.39 39.87
C LYS A 469 -17.10 18.95 38.78
N TRP A 470 -16.96 19.46 37.56
CA TRP A 470 -17.89 19.23 36.45
C TRP A 470 -17.08 18.97 35.18
N GLU A 471 -17.06 17.72 34.69
CA GLU A 471 -16.15 17.27 33.63
C GLU A 471 -16.50 17.82 32.22
N ALA A 472 -16.29 19.12 31.99
CA ALA A 472 -16.39 19.74 30.67
C ALA A 472 -15.08 19.60 29.88
N THR A 473 -15.15 19.23 28.60
CA THR A 473 -13.99 19.13 27.69
C THR A 473 -14.08 20.15 26.56
N ARG A 474 -12.93 20.78 26.24
CA ARG A 474 -12.83 22.05 25.50
C ARG A 474 -12.25 21.87 24.09
N SER A 475 -12.39 22.89 23.25
CA SER A 475 -11.66 23.02 21.96
C SER A 475 -11.04 24.42 21.79
N ASN A 476 -9.81 24.48 21.28
CA ASN A 476 -9.07 25.73 21.06
C ASN A 476 -9.47 26.42 19.73
N ASN A 477 -10.65 27.02 19.70
CA ASN A 477 -11.13 27.83 18.57
C ASN A 477 -11.80 29.10 19.09
N ASN A 478 -11.36 30.26 18.59
CA ASN A 478 -11.81 31.56 19.11
C ASN A 478 -13.16 32.02 18.55
N LYS A 479 -13.64 31.48 17.42
CA LYS A 479 -14.98 31.76 16.87
C LYS A 479 -16.05 30.80 17.40
N TYR A 480 -15.69 29.55 17.71
CA TYR A 480 -16.61 28.46 17.99
C TYR A 480 -16.18 27.58 19.17
N ARG A 481 -16.78 27.82 20.34
CA ARG A 481 -16.59 27.00 21.55
C ARG A 481 -17.59 25.85 21.57
N ASP A 482 -17.08 24.64 21.73
CA ASP A 482 -17.91 23.46 22.02
C ASP A 482 -17.86 23.19 23.54
N ILE A 483 -19.02 22.99 24.17
CA ILE A 483 -19.15 22.65 25.60
C ILE A 483 -19.90 21.33 25.71
N TRP A 484 -19.33 20.38 26.44
CA TRP A 484 -19.97 19.09 26.73
C TRP A 484 -20.17 18.92 28.23
N MET A 485 -21.42 18.81 28.68
CA MET A 485 -21.73 18.57 30.09
C MET A 485 -21.69 17.07 30.38
N LYS A 486 -20.68 16.52 31.04
CA LYS A 486 -20.73 15.12 31.48
C LYS A 486 -21.45 14.99 32.82
N GLY A 487 -22.54 14.22 32.86
CA GLY A 487 -23.22 13.84 34.10
C GLY A 487 -22.91 12.40 34.53
N LYS A 488 -23.36 12.04 35.73
CA LYS A 488 -23.85 10.67 36.01
C LYS A 488 -25.37 10.67 35.82
N TYR A 489 -25.91 9.55 35.32
CA TYR A 489 -27.37 9.34 35.28
C TYR A 489 -28.00 9.64 36.65
N GLY A 490 -29.04 10.48 36.68
CA GLY A 490 -29.80 10.80 37.88
C GLY A 490 -29.41 12.08 38.62
N MET A 491 -28.31 12.76 38.27
CA MET A 491 -27.96 14.04 38.89
C MET A 491 -28.50 15.22 38.05
N LEU A 492 -29.66 15.74 38.46
CA LEU A 492 -30.04 17.12 38.13
C LEU A 492 -28.96 18.07 38.68
N VAL A 493 -28.62 19.15 37.97
CA VAL A 493 -27.82 20.25 38.52
C VAL A 493 -28.71 21.10 39.44
N GLN A 494 -29.20 20.47 40.51
CA GLN A 494 -30.02 21.03 41.58
C GLN A 494 -29.31 20.97 42.94
N SER A 495 -28.02 20.62 42.97
CA SER A 495 -27.17 20.91 44.12
C SER A 495 -26.91 22.42 44.18
N ILE A 496 -27.88 23.14 44.75
CA ILE A 496 -27.76 24.53 45.18
C ILE A 496 -26.49 24.62 46.03
N ASP A 497 -25.50 25.37 45.55
CA ASP A 497 -24.47 25.93 46.42
C ASP A 497 -25.19 26.71 47.53
N PRO A 498 -24.87 26.54 48.83
CA PRO A 498 -25.46 27.34 49.90
C PRO A 498 -25.38 28.87 49.70
N GLN A 499 -24.56 29.37 48.77
CA GLN A 499 -24.50 30.78 48.33
C GLN A 499 -25.19 31.09 46.98
N GLY A 500 -25.97 30.17 46.42
CA GLY A 500 -26.97 30.41 45.35
C GLY A 500 -26.46 30.81 43.96
N SER A 501 -25.16 30.93 43.73
CA SER A 501 -24.62 31.73 42.62
C SER A 501 -24.18 30.97 41.36
N TYR A 502 -24.13 29.63 41.37
CA TYR A 502 -23.64 28.81 40.24
C TYR A 502 -24.47 27.52 40.04
N TYR A 503 -25.46 27.57 39.14
CA TYR A 503 -26.21 26.41 38.64
C TYR A 503 -26.50 26.59 37.14
N CYS A 504 -27.09 25.60 36.46
CA CYS A 504 -27.48 25.72 35.05
C CYS A 504 -28.89 25.14 34.89
N ASP A 505 -29.91 25.99 34.75
CA ASP A 505 -31.29 25.51 34.69
C ASP A 505 -31.64 24.93 33.31
N ALA A 506 -31.77 23.60 33.24
CA ALA A 506 -32.18 22.89 32.04
C ALA A 506 -33.67 23.08 31.66
N ARG A 507 -34.45 23.79 32.48
CA ARG A 507 -35.86 24.11 32.23
C ARG A 507 -36.06 25.47 31.58
N ASN A 508 -35.04 26.33 31.54
CA ASN A 508 -35.16 27.68 31.00
C ASN A 508 -34.99 27.68 29.45
N PRO A 509 -36.07 27.80 28.66
CA PRO A 509 -36.00 27.60 27.21
C PRO A 509 -35.13 28.64 26.50
N HIS A 510 -34.94 29.82 27.11
CA HIS A 510 -34.13 30.91 26.55
C HIS A 510 -32.66 30.54 26.41
N VAL A 511 -32.15 29.64 27.26
CA VAL A 511 -30.75 29.16 27.19
C VAL A 511 -30.43 28.44 25.87
N LYS A 512 -31.43 27.83 25.19
CA LYS A 512 -31.24 27.20 23.86
C LYS A 512 -30.83 28.18 22.77
N ARG A 513 -31.15 29.48 22.90
CA ARG A 513 -30.82 30.54 21.93
C ARG A 513 -30.15 31.74 22.60
N GLY A 514 -29.63 31.52 23.81
CA GLY A 514 -29.16 32.56 24.70
C GLY A 514 -27.86 33.21 24.26
N GLU A 515 -27.69 34.47 24.63
CA GLU A 515 -26.44 35.21 24.54
C GLU A 515 -25.80 35.35 25.93
N ILE A 516 -24.51 35.02 26.00
CA ILE A 516 -23.72 34.99 27.22
C ILE A 516 -22.42 35.76 26.99
N TRP A 517 -22.23 36.86 27.72
CA TRP A 517 -20.93 37.51 27.81
C TRP A 517 -19.92 36.63 28.56
N SER A 518 -18.75 36.39 27.98
CA SER A 518 -17.72 35.54 28.58
C SER A 518 -16.31 36.03 28.22
N GLY A 519 -15.47 36.26 29.24
CA GLY A 519 -14.20 36.95 29.07
C GLY A 519 -14.43 38.36 28.50
N ASN A 520 -13.96 38.57 27.27
CA ASN A 520 -14.06 39.84 26.53
C ASN A 520 -14.91 39.73 25.25
N ALA A 521 -15.79 38.74 25.14
CA ALA A 521 -16.60 38.55 23.95
C ALA A 521 -18.02 38.05 24.25
N CYS A 522 -18.93 38.35 23.32
CA CYS A 522 -20.29 37.83 23.35
C CYS A 522 -20.39 36.47 22.66
N PHE A 523 -21.10 35.51 23.25
CA PHE A 523 -21.32 34.19 22.67
C PHE A 523 -22.80 33.85 22.60
N VAL A 524 -23.29 33.48 21.41
CA VAL A 524 -24.65 32.98 21.19
C VAL A 524 -24.67 31.46 21.07
N ASN A 525 -25.68 30.80 21.63
CA ASN A 525 -25.89 29.38 21.40
C ASN A 525 -26.31 29.11 19.94
N THR A 526 -25.67 28.15 19.29
CA THR A 526 -25.97 27.78 17.89
C THR A 526 -25.99 26.27 17.72
N HIS A 527 -26.49 25.83 16.56
CA HIS A 527 -26.58 24.41 16.23
C HIS A 527 -25.20 23.72 16.29
N PRO A 528 -25.06 22.50 16.84
CA PRO A 528 -23.75 21.83 17.04
C PRO A 528 -22.91 21.53 15.79
N ASP A 529 -23.47 21.73 14.59
CA ASP A 529 -22.76 21.65 13.30
C ASP A 529 -22.44 23.03 12.67
N ASP A 530 -22.96 24.14 13.19
CA ASP A 530 -22.71 25.48 12.64
C ASP A 530 -21.22 25.84 12.73
N GLY A 531 -20.68 26.49 11.70
CA GLY A 531 -19.24 26.72 11.56
C GLY A 531 -18.42 25.48 11.18
N GLY A 532 -19.05 24.31 10.99
CA GLY A 532 -18.35 23.11 10.56
C GLY A 532 -17.92 23.19 9.10
N VAL A 533 -16.66 22.90 8.80
CA VAL A 533 -16.13 22.84 7.43
C VAL A 533 -16.30 21.42 6.88
N ARG A 534 -16.99 21.29 5.74
CA ARG A 534 -17.43 19.99 5.19
C ARG A 534 -17.24 19.89 3.68
N ASP A 535 -16.79 18.72 3.19
CA ASP A 535 -16.81 18.37 1.75
C ASP A 535 -18.24 18.02 1.32
N MET A 536 -18.91 18.94 0.63
CA MET A 536 -20.26 18.74 0.10
C MET A 536 -20.26 18.34 -1.38
N THR A 537 -19.09 17.98 -1.96
CA THR A 537 -18.94 17.55 -3.35
C THR A 537 -19.91 16.41 -3.72
N TYR A 538 -20.24 15.53 -2.78
CA TYR A 538 -21.26 14.48 -2.98
C TYR A 538 -22.56 15.06 -3.55
N TRP A 539 -23.07 16.14 -2.95
CA TRP A 539 -24.34 16.79 -3.28
C TRP A 539 -24.32 17.60 -4.58
N THR A 540 -23.16 17.76 -5.23
CA THR A 540 -23.06 18.43 -6.54
C THR A 540 -23.32 17.49 -7.74
N LYS A 541 -23.54 16.20 -7.49
CA LYS A 541 -23.89 15.21 -8.53
C LYS A 541 -25.38 15.27 -8.85
N LEU A 542 -25.75 15.02 -10.12
CA LEU A 542 -27.10 15.26 -10.64
C LEU A 542 -28.23 14.65 -9.78
N ASN A 543 -28.08 13.42 -9.30
CA ASN A 543 -29.14 12.68 -8.59
C ASN A 543 -28.96 12.63 -7.05
N THR A 544 -28.13 13.51 -6.46
CA THR A 544 -27.76 13.42 -5.03
C THR A 544 -28.37 14.48 -4.12
N HIS A 545 -28.89 15.56 -4.69
CA HIS A 545 -29.58 16.63 -3.98
C HIS A 545 -30.85 17.00 -4.78
N PRO A 546 -32.05 17.07 -4.16
CA PRO A 546 -33.32 17.22 -4.88
C PRO A 546 -33.44 18.48 -5.76
N GLY A 547 -32.71 19.55 -5.42
CA GLY A 547 -32.68 20.79 -6.19
C GLY A 547 -31.77 20.76 -7.43
N ASN A 548 -31.12 19.64 -7.74
CA ASN A 548 -30.20 19.54 -8.86
C ASN A 548 -30.95 19.19 -10.16
N SER A 549 -30.56 19.85 -11.25
CA SER A 549 -31.06 19.59 -12.60
C SER A 549 -29.94 19.73 -13.62
N GLN A 550 -30.19 19.38 -14.89
CA GLN A 550 -29.21 19.60 -15.97
C GLN A 550 -28.88 21.08 -16.20
N ARG A 551 -29.76 22.01 -15.79
CA ARG A 551 -29.60 23.46 -15.98
C ARG A 551 -29.16 24.22 -14.74
N ARG A 552 -29.29 23.63 -13.55
CA ARG A 552 -29.07 24.31 -12.26
C ARG A 552 -28.55 23.36 -11.20
N ASN A 553 -27.55 23.80 -10.42
CA ASN A 553 -27.08 23.08 -9.25
C ASN A 553 -26.89 24.06 -8.06
N PRO A 554 -27.87 24.16 -7.14
CA PRO A 554 -27.81 25.13 -6.04
C PRO A 554 -26.64 24.90 -5.07
N ILE A 555 -26.09 23.68 -5.00
CA ILE A 555 -24.95 23.36 -4.14
C ILE A 555 -23.62 23.81 -4.79
N LYS A 556 -23.61 24.00 -6.11
CA LYS A 556 -22.46 24.60 -6.82
C LYS A 556 -22.48 26.12 -6.81
N GLU A 557 -23.67 26.72 -6.87
CA GLU A 557 -23.85 28.19 -6.99
C GLU A 557 -23.11 28.99 -5.90
N PHE A 558 -22.97 28.49 -4.67
CA PHE A 558 -22.20 29.16 -3.62
C PHE A 558 -20.75 29.47 -4.04
N HIS A 559 -20.01 28.48 -4.56
CA HIS A 559 -18.67 28.72 -5.13
C HIS A 559 -18.71 29.29 -6.55
N ASP A 560 -19.47 28.66 -7.45
CA ASP A 560 -19.38 28.91 -8.90
C ASP A 560 -20.04 30.24 -9.32
N THR A 561 -21.03 30.73 -8.55
CA THR A 561 -21.78 31.98 -8.85
C THR A 561 -21.51 33.07 -7.82
N TYR A 562 -21.62 32.76 -6.53
CA TYR A 562 -21.54 33.74 -5.44
C TYR A 562 -20.13 33.88 -4.83
N GLN A 563 -19.17 33.06 -5.27
CA GLN A 563 -17.77 33.06 -4.84
C GLN A 563 -17.58 33.05 -3.30
N THR A 564 -18.47 32.36 -2.58
CA THR A 564 -18.48 32.32 -1.12
C THR A 564 -18.08 30.94 -0.58
N PRO A 565 -17.21 30.88 0.46
CA PRO A 565 -16.90 29.63 1.14
C PRO A 565 -18.03 29.20 2.08
N TYR A 566 -19.08 29.99 2.25
CA TYR A 566 -20.18 29.72 3.16
C TYR A 566 -21.35 29.02 2.46
N PHE A 567 -21.73 27.85 2.97
CA PHE A 567 -22.99 27.20 2.65
C PHE A 567 -24.06 27.70 3.62
N PHE A 568 -24.99 28.53 3.13
CA PHE A 568 -26.10 29.06 3.91
C PHE A 568 -27.28 28.09 3.89
N TYR A 569 -27.65 27.55 5.05
CA TYR A 569 -28.80 26.68 5.17
C TYR A 569 -30.12 27.47 5.02
N PRO A 570 -31.02 27.12 4.08
CA PRO A 570 -32.22 27.92 3.84
C PRO A 570 -33.15 28.03 5.06
N VAL A 571 -33.74 29.20 5.26
CA VAL A 571 -34.70 29.47 6.36
C VAL A 571 -35.95 28.60 6.22
N GLY A 572 -36.44 28.39 4.99
CA GLY A 572 -37.58 27.51 4.68
C GLY A 572 -37.26 26.01 4.60
N HIS A 573 -36.05 25.57 4.95
CA HIS A 573 -35.72 24.15 5.05
C HIS A 573 -35.78 23.68 6.50
N ASP A 574 -36.57 22.62 6.75
CA ASP A 574 -36.62 21.89 8.01
C ASP A 574 -35.23 21.37 8.45
N MET A 575 -34.94 21.35 9.75
CA MET A 575 -33.65 20.89 10.29
C MET A 575 -33.45 19.37 10.18
N GLU A 576 -34.51 18.56 10.09
CA GLU A 576 -34.44 17.12 9.87
C GLU A 576 -33.69 16.79 8.56
N ARG A 577 -33.88 17.61 7.51
CA ARG A 577 -33.16 17.45 6.23
C ARG A 577 -31.65 17.58 6.40
N TRP A 578 -31.17 18.42 7.33
CA TRP A 578 -29.77 18.49 7.69
C TRP A 578 -29.34 17.24 8.47
N ALA A 579 -30.09 16.86 9.50
CA ALA A 579 -29.79 15.70 10.35
C ALA A 579 -29.66 14.39 9.55
N MET A 580 -30.56 14.13 8.60
CA MET A 580 -30.53 12.96 7.72
C MET A 580 -29.36 12.93 6.72
N ASN A 581 -28.77 14.08 6.38
CA ASN A 581 -27.79 14.17 5.29
C ASN A 581 -26.38 14.56 5.73
N ARG A 582 -26.18 15.15 6.91
CA ARG A 582 -24.85 15.60 7.40
C ARG A 582 -23.78 14.51 7.42
N GLY A 583 -24.17 13.24 7.58
CA GLY A 583 -23.27 12.08 7.52
C GLY A 583 -22.71 11.78 6.12
N LYS A 584 -23.26 12.40 5.06
CA LYS A 584 -22.79 12.25 3.67
C LYS A 584 -21.67 13.24 3.31
N PHE A 585 -21.29 14.14 4.23
CA PHE A 585 -20.25 15.16 4.01
C PHE A 585 -19.07 14.93 4.95
N THR A 586 -17.88 14.77 4.38
CA THR A 586 -16.65 14.60 5.17
C THR A 586 -16.37 15.88 5.96
N TYR A 587 -16.26 15.76 7.28
CA TYR A 587 -15.94 16.88 8.17
C TYR A 587 -14.42 17.09 8.23
N LEU A 588 -13.97 18.34 8.09
CA LEU A 588 -12.54 18.71 8.07
C LEU A 588 -12.10 19.45 9.35
N GLY A 589 -13.04 20.09 10.06
CA GLY A 589 -12.79 20.91 11.25
C GLY A 589 -13.84 22.02 11.38
N LYS A 590 -13.59 23.02 12.21
CA LYS A 590 -14.41 24.24 12.33
C LYS A 590 -13.76 25.45 11.66
N GLU A 591 -14.55 26.47 11.36
CA GLU A 591 -14.02 27.76 10.90
C GLU A 591 -13.00 28.32 11.91
N GLY A 592 -11.78 28.57 11.45
CA GLY A 592 -10.65 29.02 12.29
C GLY A 592 -9.81 27.90 12.92
N ASP A 593 -10.19 26.62 12.77
CA ASP A 593 -9.30 25.50 13.10
C ASP A 593 -8.16 25.40 12.07
N HIS A 594 -7.17 24.54 12.37
CA HIS A 594 -6.06 24.22 11.49
C HIS A 594 -6.04 22.70 11.27
N VAL A 595 -6.16 22.24 10.03
CA VAL A 595 -6.13 20.80 9.68
C VAL A 595 -4.77 20.42 9.09
N TRP A 596 -4.22 19.26 9.44
CA TRP A 596 -2.98 18.78 8.83
C TRP A 596 -3.23 18.34 7.38
N PHE A 597 -2.27 18.59 6.48
CA PHE A 597 -2.36 18.12 5.10
C PHE A 597 -2.56 16.59 5.02
N ASP A 598 -1.92 15.82 5.90
CA ASP A 598 -2.07 14.36 6.03
C ASP A 598 -3.48 13.92 6.46
N ASP A 599 -4.22 14.77 7.17
CA ASP A 599 -5.58 14.51 7.68
C ASP A 599 -6.67 14.92 6.67
N LEU A 600 -6.30 15.62 5.58
CA LEU A 600 -7.23 15.83 4.47
C LEU A 600 -7.59 14.51 3.77
N PRO A 601 -8.78 14.38 3.18
CA PRO A 601 -9.11 13.24 2.32
C PRO A 601 -8.13 13.10 1.15
N ASP A 602 -7.76 11.87 0.76
CA ASP A 602 -6.83 11.57 -0.36
C ASP A 602 -7.09 12.40 -1.63
N SER A 603 -8.36 12.68 -1.93
CA SER A 603 -8.77 13.47 -3.10
C SER A 603 -8.50 14.98 -3.03
N MET A 604 -8.01 15.49 -1.90
CA MET A 604 -7.57 16.87 -1.67
C MET A 604 -6.06 16.97 -1.38
N GLN A 605 -5.36 15.84 -1.18
CA GLN A 605 -3.90 15.77 -1.01
C GLN A 605 -3.14 15.99 -2.35
N LEU A 606 -3.39 17.14 -2.97
CA LEU A 606 -2.79 17.55 -4.24
C LEU A 606 -1.49 18.33 -4.01
N ASN A 607 -0.56 18.24 -4.97
CA ASN A 607 0.70 18.98 -4.89
C ASN A 607 0.45 20.50 -4.85
N SER A 608 -0.54 20.97 -5.60
CA SER A 608 -0.95 22.37 -5.63
C SER A 608 -1.47 22.88 -4.27
N VAL A 609 -2.18 22.05 -3.51
CA VAL A 609 -2.60 22.35 -2.12
C VAL A 609 -1.38 22.38 -1.18
N ALA A 610 -0.43 21.45 -1.36
CA ALA A 610 0.79 21.44 -0.58
C ALA A 610 1.61 22.73 -0.80
N GLU A 611 1.86 23.08 -2.06
CA GLU A 611 2.61 24.28 -2.47
C GLU A 611 1.94 25.58 -1.97
N ALA A 612 0.62 25.68 -2.07
CA ALA A 612 -0.14 26.86 -1.66
C ALA A 612 -0.11 27.16 -0.15
N HIS A 613 0.06 26.14 0.69
CA HIS A 613 0.11 26.27 2.16
C HIS A 613 1.53 26.15 2.72
N GLY A 614 2.56 26.38 1.91
CA GLY A 614 3.94 26.40 2.37
C GLY A 614 4.48 25.03 2.81
N VAL A 615 3.86 23.92 2.37
CA VAL A 615 4.58 22.63 2.40
C VAL A 615 5.82 22.82 1.56
N ILE A 616 6.99 22.56 2.15
CA ILE A 616 8.23 22.49 1.39
C ILE A 616 8.15 21.20 0.57
N THR A 617 7.54 21.29 -0.62
CA THR A 617 7.86 20.36 -1.69
C THR A 617 9.35 20.52 -1.93
N GLN A 618 10.13 19.51 -1.56
CA GLN A 618 11.53 19.45 -1.96
C GLN A 618 11.54 19.63 -3.48
N LYS A 619 12.14 20.74 -3.94
CA LYS A 619 12.44 20.92 -5.35
C LYS A 619 13.20 19.68 -5.79
N ARG A 620 12.78 19.06 -6.90
CA ARG A 620 13.57 17.99 -7.51
C ARG A 620 14.95 18.57 -7.81
N GLY A 621 15.98 17.89 -7.32
CA GLY A 621 17.37 18.29 -7.50
C GLY A 621 17.98 19.21 -6.43
N VAL A 622 19.25 18.91 -6.16
CA VAL A 622 20.19 19.60 -5.24
C VAL A 622 19.90 19.41 -3.75
N GLY A 623 20.62 18.46 -3.12
CA GLY A 623 20.74 18.35 -1.65
C GLY A 623 19.89 17.29 -0.96
N VAL A 624 19.21 16.42 -1.72
CA VAL A 624 18.35 15.34 -1.20
C VAL A 624 19.16 14.11 -0.75
N ILE A 625 18.67 13.35 0.23
CA ILE A 625 19.30 12.08 0.65
C ILE A 625 18.71 10.92 -0.16
N VAL A 626 19.54 10.26 -0.95
CA VAL A 626 19.19 9.00 -1.62
C VAL A 626 19.73 7.80 -0.84
N CYS A 627 18.92 6.75 -0.72
CA CYS A 627 19.25 5.52 0.01
C CYS A 627 18.83 4.27 -0.78
N GLY A 628 19.61 3.21 -0.62
CA GLY A 628 19.26 1.86 -1.08
C GLY A 628 18.45 1.07 -0.05
N SER A 629 17.82 -0.03 -0.48
CA SER A 629 17.08 -0.96 0.37
C SER A 629 17.70 -2.36 0.31
N GLU A 630 17.76 -3.04 1.45
CA GLU A 630 18.32 -4.37 1.59
C GLU A 630 17.77 -5.36 0.55
N ASN A 631 18.66 -5.93 -0.27
CA ASN A 631 18.34 -6.91 -1.31
C ASN A 631 17.43 -6.40 -2.45
N GLU A 632 17.38 -5.09 -2.67
CA GLU A 632 16.67 -4.44 -3.79
C GLU A 632 17.47 -4.50 -5.12
N VAL A 633 17.64 -5.71 -5.64
CA VAL A 633 18.37 -5.98 -6.90
C VAL A 633 17.47 -5.85 -8.12
N ALA A 634 18.07 -5.60 -9.30
CA ALA A 634 17.36 -5.66 -10.57
C ALA A 634 16.98 -7.10 -10.96
N LYS A 635 16.13 -7.22 -12.00
CA LYS A 635 15.93 -8.48 -12.72
C LYS A 635 17.24 -8.91 -13.40
N ASP A 636 17.62 -10.18 -13.32
CA ASP A 636 18.73 -10.73 -14.11
C ASP A 636 18.21 -11.13 -15.50
N PRO A 637 18.66 -10.48 -16.59
CA PRO A 637 18.16 -10.78 -17.93
C PRO A 637 18.61 -12.15 -18.44
N ASN A 638 19.66 -12.74 -17.87
CA ASN A 638 20.14 -14.08 -18.27
C ASN A 638 19.42 -15.21 -17.52
N MET A 639 18.60 -14.91 -16.51
CA MET A 639 17.80 -15.95 -15.86
C MET A 639 16.62 -16.37 -16.75
N PRO A 640 16.33 -17.69 -16.86
CA PRO A 640 15.17 -18.16 -17.59
C PRO A 640 13.90 -17.58 -16.96
N LYS A 641 12.90 -17.30 -17.82
CA LYS A 641 11.61 -16.74 -17.42
C LYS A 641 11.04 -17.56 -16.25
N SER A 642 10.62 -16.91 -15.17
CA SER A 642 10.10 -17.60 -13.99
C SER A 642 8.58 -17.58 -13.92
N ILE A 643 8.02 -18.46 -13.09
CA ILE A 643 6.63 -18.44 -12.62
C ILE A 643 6.34 -17.30 -11.61
N PHE A 644 7.29 -16.39 -11.40
CA PHE A 644 7.19 -15.28 -10.45
C PHE A 644 6.62 -14.04 -11.12
N GLU A 645 5.41 -13.68 -10.70
CA GLU A 645 4.71 -12.48 -11.13
C GLU A 645 4.72 -11.43 -10.03
N TRP A 646 5.11 -10.20 -10.35
CA TRP A 646 5.00 -9.04 -9.49
C TRP A 646 3.55 -8.57 -9.36
N LYS A 647 2.96 -8.48 -8.17
CA LYS A 647 1.59 -7.97 -8.04
C LYS A 647 1.52 -6.47 -8.34
N ILE A 648 0.54 -6.10 -9.17
CA ILE A 648 0.18 -4.71 -9.48
C ILE A 648 -1.09 -4.34 -8.67
N PRO A 649 -1.07 -3.31 -7.82
CA PRO A 649 -2.29 -2.76 -7.19
C PRO A 649 -3.31 -2.28 -8.25
N GLY A 650 -4.59 -2.65 -8.11
CA GLY A 650 -5.63 -2.28 -9.10
C GLY A 650 -5.68 -3.15 -10.39
N GLY A 651 -4.81 -4.16 -10.52
CA GLY A 651 -4.98 -5.21 -11.52
C GLY A 651 -6.26 -6.04 -11.28
N ARG A 652 -6.98 -6.44 -12.35
CA ARG A 652 -8.20 -7.26 -12.23
C ARG A 652 -7.90 -8.59 -11.51
N ARG A 653 -8.64 -8.86 -10.42
CA ARG A 653 -8.48 -10.02 -9.53
C ARG A 653 -9.14 -11.31 -10.07
N THR A 654 -8.71 -11.85 -11.21
CA THR A 654 -9.07 -13.24 -11.59
C THR A 654 -8.37 -14.26 -10.67
N TYR A 655 -8.95 -15.46 -10.54
CA TYR A 655 -8.62 -16.50 -9.55
C TYR A 655 -7.15 -16.95 -9.55
N LYS A 656 -6.55 -17.20 -10.74
CA LYS A 656 -5.17 -17.73 -10.88
C LYS A 656 -4.09 -16.91 -10.12
N ASN A 657 -4.14 -15.57 -10.12
CA ASN A 657 -3.14 -14.75 -9.42
C ASN A 657 -3.33 -14.73 -7.90
N GLN A 658 -4.49 -15.17 -7.41
CA GLN A 658 -4.68 -15.41 -5.98
C GLN A 658 -3.91 -16.67 -5.56
N GLU A 659 -3.96 -17.73 -6.34
CA GLU A 659 -3.20 -18.97 -6.08
C GLU A 659 -1.70 -18.80 -6.38
N ASN A 660 -1.34 -18.18 -7.51
CA ASN A 660 0.06 -17.91 -7.83
C ASN A 660 0.71 -17.05 -6.74
N GLY A 661 0.12 -15.93 -6.31
CA GLY A 661 0.66 -15.11 -5.22
C GLY A 661 0.84 -15.87 -3.89
N LYS A 662 -0.14 -16.70 -3.50
CA LYS A 662 -0.04 -17.57 -2.31
C LYS A 662 1.11 -18.59 -2.42
N ASN A 663 1.37 -19.10 -3.63
CA ASN A 663 2.33 -20.18 -3.86
C ASN A 663 3.75 -19.70 -4.23
N GLN A 664 3.90 -18.48 -4.76
CA GLN A 664 5.21 -17.88 -5.10
C GLN A 664 6.15 -17.85 -3.90
N LYS A 665 5.69 -17.35 -2.74
CA LYS A 665 6.47 -17.29 -1.49
C LYS A 665 7.03 -18.67 -1.11
N LYS A 666 6.16 -19.70 -1.16
CA LYS A 666 6.53 -21.11 -0.91
C LYS A 666 7.49 -21.65 -1.97
N ALA A 667 7.35 -21.25 -3.23
CA ALA A 667 8.23 -21.68 -4.32
C ALA A 667 9.63 -21.06 -4.21
N VAL A 668 9.75 -19.77 -3.88
CA VAL A 668 11.03 -19.12 -3.56
C VAL A 668 11.71 -19.85 -2.40
N TRP A 669 11.00 -20.03 -1.28
CA TRP A 669 11.54 -20.71 -0.11
C TRP A 669 12.02 -22.13 -0.43
N ARG A 670 11.20 -22.95 -1.10
CA ARG A 670 11.58 -24.33 -1.49
C ARG A 670 12.80 -24.36 -2.41
N MET A 671 12.89 -23.44 -3.38
CA MET A 671 14.01 -23.42 -4.32
C MET A 671 15.33 -23.03 -3.63
N ILE A 672 15.28 -22.11 -2.67
CA ILE A 672 16.43 -21.76 -1.83
C ILE A 672 16.79 -22.91 -0.91
N ALA A 673 15.81 -23.48 -0.17
CA ALA A 673 16.02 -24.62 0.71
C ALA A 673 16.66 -25.83 -0.02
N LEU A 674 16.29 -26.09 -1.29
CA LEU A 674 16.81 -27.21 -2.06
C LEU A 674 18.14 -26.94 -2.81
N LYS A 675 18.46 -25.68 -3.15
CA LYS A 675 19.55 -25.36 -4.10
C LYS A 675 20.58 -24.31 -3.64
N SER A 676 20.31 -23.59 -2.55
CA SER A 676 21.25 -22.59 -2.02
C SER A 676 22.50 -23.22 -1.41
N SER A 677 23.60 -22.47 -1.40
CA SER A 677 24.89 -22.89 -0.83
C SER A 677 25.00 -22.69 0.68
N ASP A 678 24.20 -21.78 1.25
CA ASP A 678 24.14 -21.41 2.66
C ASP A 678 23.09 -22.22 3.44
N GLN A 679 23.04 -23.54 3.19
CA GLN A 679 22.06 -24.46 3.77
C GLN A 679 21.88 -24.32 5.29
N PHE A 680 22.97 -24.18 6.04
CA PHE A 680 22.88 -24.02 7.49
C PHE A 680 22.26 -22.69 7.91
N ARG A 681 22.57 -21.60 7.20
CA ARG A 681 21.95 -20.27 7.40
C ARG A 681 20.45 -20.34 7.17
N GLN A 682 20.03 -20.97 6.06
CA GLN A 682 18.63 -21.13 5.70
C GLN A 682 17.87 -22.04 6.69
N ARG A 683 18.52 -23.08 7.22
CA ARG A 683 17.97 -23.97 8.25
C ARG A 683 17.73 -23.24 9.57
N VAL A 684 18.67 -22.42 10.01
CA VAL A 684 18.52 -21.60 11.23
C VAL A 684 17.51 -20.48 11.02
N ALA A 685 17.53 -19.79 9.87
CA ALA A 685 16.53 -18.79 9.51
C ALA A 685 15.10 -19.36 9.52
N TRP A 686 14.92 -20.60 9.03
CA TRP A 686 13.65 -21.31 9.13
C TRP A 686 13.25 -21.57 10.58
N ALA A 687 14.13 -22.08 11.43
CA ALA A 687 13.83 -22.30 12.85
C ALA A 687 13.41 -21.00 13.57
N LEU A 688 14.14 -19.89 13.36
CA LEU A 688 13.79 -18.58 13.89
C LEU A 688 12.42 -18.09 13.40
N SER A 689 12.09 -18.33 12.13
CA SER A 689 10.77 -17.97 11.56
C SER A 689 9.59 -18.79 12.14
N GLN A 690 9.86 -19.92 12.79
CA GLN A 690 8.82 -20.69 13.51
C GLN A 690 8.59 -20.19 14.95
N ILE A 691 9.51 -19.38 15.49
CA ILE A 691 9.37 -18.71 16.79
C ILE A 691 8.73 -17.33 16.57
N LEU A 692 9.29 -16.53 15.67
CA LEU A 692 8.92 -15.14 15.43
C LEU A 692 7.92 -15.01 14.26
N VAL A 693 6.77 -15.66 14.45
CA VAL A 693 5.75 -15.90 13.42
C VAL A 693 4.95 -14.64 13.02
N ILE A 694 4.42 -14.65 11.79
CA ILE A 694 3.39 -13.69 11.31
C ILE A 694 2.29 -14.44 10.54
N SER A 695 1.03 -13.95 10.63
CA SER A 695 -0.10 -14.59 9.95
C SER A 695 -0.40 -14.00 8.57
N ASP A 696 -0.13 -14.79 7.51
CA ASP A 696 -0.48 -14.46 6.12
C ASP A 696 -1.99 -14.15 5.94
N ARG A 697 -2.85 -14.87 6.68
CA ARG A 697 -4.31 -14.67 6.65
C ARG A 697 -4.73 -13.40 7.40
N GLY A 698 -4.20 -13.19 8.61
CA GLY A 698 -4.56 -12.04 9.46
C GLY A 698 -4.19 -10.70 8.82
N LEU A 699 -3.07 -10.66 8.09
CA LEU A 699 -2.55 -9.45 7.47
C LEU A 699 -3.34 -8.96 6.25
N LYS A 700 -4.14 -9.81 5.59
CA LYS A 700 -4.81 -9.54 4.29
C LYS A 700 -3.86 -9.16 3.12
N GLU A 701 -2.54 -9.10 3.36
CA GLU A 701 -1.48 -8.82 2.36
C GLU A 701 -1.05 -10.05 1.53
N TRP A 702 -1.72 -11.18 1.70
CA TRP A 702 -1.25 -12.52 1.26
C TRP A 702 -0.86 -12.67 -0.22
N MET A 703 -1.35 -11.80 -1.10
CA MET A 703 -0.97 -11.80 -2.53
C MET A 703 0.35 -11.09 -2.84
N PHE A 704 0.92 -10.34 -1.90
CA PHE A 704 2.23 -9.70 -2.07
C PHE A 704 3.31 -10.70 -1.63
N SER A 705 4.27 -10.95 -2.51
CA SER A 705 5.42 -11.80 -2.24
C SER A 705 6.53 -11.02 -1.54
N GLU A 706 6.88 -9.82 -2.04
CA GLU A 706 8.12 -9.13 -1.67
C GLU A 706 8.22 -8.80 -0.18
N ALA A 707 7.14 -8.32 0.43
CA ALA A 707 7.11 -7.95 1.86
C ALA A 707 7.38 -9.15 2.79
N PHE A 708 6.80 -10.32 2.49
CA PHE A 708 7.00 -11.53 3.31
C PHE A 708 8.40 -12.12 3.13
N LEU A 709 8.95 -12.07 1.92
CA LEU A 709 10.33 -12.50 1.67
C LEU A 709 11.33 -11.57 2.35
N SER A 710 11.04 -10.26 2.39
CA SER A 710 11.83 -9.26 3.12
C SER A 710 11.80 -9.49 4.64
N TYR A 711 10.65 -9.89 5.19
CA TYR A 711 10.54 -10.30 6.60
C TYR A 711 11.32 -11.59 6.89
N TYR A 712 11.26 -12.59 6.01
CA TYR A 712 12.04 -13.83 6.17
C TYR A 712 13.55 -13.57 6.11
N ASP A 713 13.98 -12.63 5.26
CA ASP A 713 15.40 -12.25 5.12
C ASP A 713 15.99 -11.60 6.39
N ILE A 714 15.18 -11.10 7.33
CA ILE A 714 15.62 -10.72 8.68
C ILE A 714 16.33 -11.90 9.36
N PHE A 715 15.73 -13.09 9.30
CA PHE A 715 16.29 -14.30 9.91
C PHE A 715 17.46 -14.86 9.12
N VAL A 716 17.56 -14.59 7.82
CA VAL A 716 18.70 -15.00 6.98
C VAL A 716 19.94 -14.14 7.30
N ARG A 717 19.79 -12.82 7.40
CA ARG A 717 20.84 -11.90 7.85
C ARG A 717 21.35 -12.28 9.24
N ASN A 718 20.41 -12.41 10.19
CA ASN A 718 20.71 -12.59 11.61
C ASN A 718 20.85 -14.05 12.07
N ALA A 719 20.88 -15.03 11.16
CA ALA A 719 20.91 -16.46 11.50
C ALA A 719 22.03 -16.86 12.48
N PHE A 720 23.14 -16.12 12.47
CA PHE A 720 24.30 -16.33 13.35
C PHE A 720 24.62 -15.09 14.20
N GLY A 721 23.70 -14.13 14.24
CA GLY A 721 23.81 -12.90 15.04
C GLY A 721 23.29 -13.08 16.46
N ASN A 722 22.93 -11.97 17.09
CA ASN A 722 22.31 -11.98 18.42
C ASN A 722 20.79 -11.78 18.32
N PHE A 723 20.07 -12.23 19.35
CA PHE A 723 18.60 -12.19 19.35
C PHE A 723 18.02 -10.78 19.47
N ARG A 724 18.78 -9.82 20.05
CA ARG A 724 18.35 -8.43 20.20
C ARG A 724 18.21 -7.73 18.84
N ASP A 725 19.12 -7.99 17.91
CA ASP A 725 19.06 -7.39 16.56
C ASP A 725 17.89 -7.96 15.76
N ILE A 726 17.59 -9.26 15.91
CA ILE A 726 16.38 -9.88 15.36
C ILE A 726 15.13 -9.20 15.93
N LEU A 727 15.05 -9.04 17.26
CA LEU A 727 13.92 -8.36 17.90
C LEU A 727 13.78 -6.91 17.40
N LYS A 728 14.89 -6.17 17.23
CA LYS A 728 14.85 -4.82 16.63
C LYS A 728 14.29 -4.85 15.21
N GLU A 729 14.81 -5.71 14.33
CA GLU A 729 14.34 -5.78 12.94
C GLU A 729 12.86 -6.17 12.81
N ILE A 730 12.37 -7.15 13.60
CA ILE A 730 10.94 -7.49 13.57
C ILE A 730 10.07 -6.38 14.18
N SER A 731 10.51 -5.69 15.24
CA SER A 731 9.79 -4.55 15.82
C SER A 731 9.59 -3.39 14.83
N TYR A 732 10.53 -3.20 13.90
CA TYR A 732 10.39 -2.20 12.85
C TYR A 732 9.72 -2.72 11.56
N SER A 733 9.37 -4.01 11.49
CA SER A 733 8.67 -4.60 10.33
C SER A 733 7.20 -4.14 10.26
N PRO A 734 6.75 -3.55 9.15
CA PRO A 734 5.33 -3.21 8.97
C PRO A 734 4.40 -4.42 8.97
N LEU A 735 4.90 -5.63 8.67
CA LEU A 735 4.10 -6.86 8.76
C LEU A 735 3.91 -7.27 10.22
N MET A 736 4.94 -7.18 11.06
CA MET A 736 4.81 -7.48 12.49
C MET A 736 3.86 -6.48 13.17
N ALA A 737 3.95 -5.18 12.83
CA ALA A 737 3.10 -4.15 13.40
C ALA A 737 1.63 -4.20 12.99
N LYS A 738 1.34 -4.72 11.79
CA LYS A 738 -0.03 -5.09 11.42
C LYS A 738 -0.48 -6.37 12.13
N TYR A 739 0.40 -7.34 12.35
CA TYR A 739 0.06 -8.63 12.94
C TYR A 739 -0.27 -8.52 14.43
N LEU A 740 0.51 -7.74 15.17
CA LEU A 740 0.34 -7.47 16.61
C LEU A 740 -0.11 -6.02 16.88
N SER A 741 -0.91 -5.49 15.95
CA SER A 741 -1.74 -4.26 16.02
C SER A 741 -1.13 -2.94 16.48
N PHE A 742 0.18 -2.85 16.75
CA PHE A 742 0.83 -1.59 17.13
C PHE A 742 1.09 -0.61 15.96
N LEU A 743 0.81 -0.98 14.70
CA LEU A 743 0.89 -0.06 13.56
C LEU A 743 -0.10 1.10 13.74
N LYS A 744 0.42 2.33 13.73
CA LYS A 744 -0.28 3.58 14.07
C LYS A 744 -0.89 3.59 15.47
N SER A 745 -0.40 2.77 16.40
CA SER A 745 -0.82 2.89 17.80
C SER A 745 -0.38 4.23 18.38
N GLU A 746 -1.28 4.86 19.12
CA GLU A 746 -1.10 6.22 19.63
C GLU A 746 -0.98 6.24 21.15
N SER A 747 -0.23 7.21 21.66
CA SER A 747 -0.18 7.49 23.09
C SER A 747 -1.53 8.02 23.61
N SER A 748 -1.85 7.72 24.86
CA SER A 748 -3.01 8.33 25.54
C SER A 748 -2.96 9.86 25.52
N LEU A 749 -1.76 10.45 25.53
CA LEU A 749 -1.57 11.90 25.45
C LEU A 749 -1.91 12.46 24.05
N SER A 750 -1.51 11.79 22.97
CA SER A 750 -1.75 12.26 21.59
C SER A 750 -3.22 12.16 21.20
N VAL A 751 -3.92 11.12 21.67
CA VAL A 751 -5.38 11.02 21.47
C VAL A 751 -6.12 12.03 22.35
N ARG A 752 -5.82 12.10 23.65
CA ARG A 752 -6.47 13.07 24.57
C ARG A 752 -6.31 14.52 24.12
N ARG A 753 -5.17 14.89 23.51
CA ARG A 753 -4.95 16.23 22.92
C ARG A 753 -5.83 16.53 21.69
N ARG A 754 -6.26 15.50 20.94
CA ARG A 754 -7.04 15.67 19.69
C ARG A 754 -8.54 15.45 19.88
N THR A 755 -8.94 14.42 20.62
CA THR A 755 -10.36 14.03 20.78
C THR A 755 -10.94 14.35 22.16
N SER A 756 -10.09 14.71 23.14
CA SER A 756 -10.45 14.76 24.57
C SER A 756 -10.88 13.41 25.19
N GLU A 757 -10.74 12.31 24.46
CA GLU A 757 -10.98 10.95 24.96
C GLU A 757 -9.69 10.35 25.54
N THR A 758 -9.82 9.42 26.49
CA THR A 758 -8.68 8.62 26.96
C THR A 758 -8.72 7.26 26.27
N THR A 759 -7.83 7.04 25.31
CA THR A 759 -7.51 5.70 24.80
C THR A 759 -6.18 5.22 25.38
N PHE A 760 -5.92 3.92 25.31
CA PHE A 760 -4.66 3.33 25.74
C PHE A 760 -3.85 2.83 24.54
N PRO A 761 -2.51 2.84 24.59
CA PRO A 761 -1.66 2.18 23.61
C PRO A 761 -2.01 0.70 23.43
N ASP A 762 -1.73 0.16 22.25
CA ASP A 762 -1.98 -1.26 21.96
C ASP A 762 -1.00 -2.15 22.74
N GLU A 763 -1.56 -3.05 23.56
CA GLU A 763 -0.80 -3.93 24.43
C GLU A 763 -0.28 -5.20 23.75
N ASN A 764 -0.83 -5.60 22.59
CA ASN A 764 -0.60 -6.93 22.03
C ASN A 764 0.88 -7.16 21.74
N PHE A 765 1.56 -6.22 21.08
CA PHE A 765 2.98 -6.38 20.81
C PHE A 765 3.84 -6.39 22.09
N ALA A 766 3.51 -5.55 23.08
CA ALA A 766 4.20 -5.53 24.37
C ALA A 766 4.03 -6.84 25.15
N ARG A 767 2.85 -7.45 25.04
CA ARG A 767 2.51 -8.75 25.64
C ARG A 767 3.26 -9.88 24.93
N GLU A 768 3.06 -10.04 23.63
CA GLU A 768 3.61 -11.19 22.89
C GLU A 768 5.14 -11.15 22.77
N ILE A 769 5.77 -9.96 22.71
CA ILE A 769 7.24 -9.88 22.67
C ILE A 769 7.88 -10.43 23.96
N MET A 770 7.21 -10.26 25.12
CA MET A 770 7.64 -10.86 26.39
C MET A 770 7.19 -12.32 26.48
N GLN A 771 5.90 -12.58 26.27
CA GLN A 771 5.24 -13.85 26.55
C GLN A 771 5.64 -14.98 25.61
N LEU A 772 5.61 -14.73 24.30
CA LEU A 772 5.82 -15.75 23.27
C LEU A 772 7.22 -15.70 22.66
N PHE A 773 7.82 -14.51 22.57
CA PHE A 773 9.02 -14.30 21.78
C PHE A 773 10.32 -14.12 22.58
N SER A 774 10.28 -14.01 23.91
CA SER A 774 11.52 -13.85 24.70
C SER A 774 11.53 -14.54 26.07
N ILE A 775 10.93 -13.93 27.08
CA ILE A 775 11.15 -14.26 28.50
C ILE A 775 10.12 -15.22 29.11
N GLY A 776 9.02 -15.50 28.40
CA GLY A 776 7.97 -16.38 28.89
C GLY A 776 7.13 -15.76 30.01
N THR A 777 6.17 -16.51 30.52
CA THR A 777 5.28 -16.11 31.62
C THR A 777 5.92 -16.27 33.01
N LEU A 778 6.79 -17.26 33.18
CA LEU A 778 7.40 -17.64 34.46
C LEU A 778 8.90 -17.36 34.47
N MET A 779 9.43 -16.94 35.61
CA MET A 779 10.86 -16.76 35.82
C MET A 779 11.51 -18.13 35.96
N LEU A 780 12.56 -18.38 35.17
CA LEU A 780 13.28 -19.65 35.19
C LEU A 780 14.69 -19.51 35.81
N HIS A 781 15.20 -20.63 36.33
CA HIS A 781 16.62 -20.86 36.54
C HIS A 781 17.35 -21.09 35.21
N ILE A 782 18.68 -21.10 35.24
CA ILE A 782 19.51 -21.26 34.03
C ILE A 782 19.40 -22.65 33.40
N ASP A 783 18.94 -23.64 34.17
CA ASP A 783 18.64 -25.01 33.74
C ASP A 783 17.22 -25.17 33.17
N GLY A 784 16.39 -24.12 33.22
CA GLY A 784 15.00 -24.12 32.74
C GLY A 784 13.96 -24.52 33.80
N THR A 785 14.35 -24.79 35.05
CA THR A 785 13.39 -25.03 36.15
C THR A 785 12.71 -23.74 36.61
N GLU A 786 11.48 -23.83 37.11
CA GLU A 786 10.71 -22.67 37.58
C GLU A 786 11.27 -22.10 38.88
N LYS A 787 11.34 -20.77 38.99
CA LYS A 787 11.64 -20.08 40.25
C LYS A 787 10.38 -19.94 41.07
N LEU A 788 10.40 -20.47 42.29
CA LEU A 788 9.31 -20.39 43.23
C LEU A 788 9.53 -19.23 44.23
N ASP A 789 8.45 -18.68 44.76
CA ASP A 789 8.47 -17.73 45.88
C ASP A 789 8.51 -18.44 47.24
N THR A 790 8.35 -17.68 48.33
CA THR A 790 8.35 -18.20 49.72
C THR A 790 7.13 -19.06 50.06
N SER A 791 6.22 -19.30 49.12
CA SER A 791 5.00 -20.09 49.27
C SER A 791 4.91 -21.19 48.21
N ASP A 792 6.05 -21.56 47.61
CA ASP A 792 6.20 -22.56 46.55
C ASP A 792 5.39 -22.25 45.26
N ILE A 793 5.05 -20.97 45.02
CA ILE A 793 4.31 -20.53 43.83
C ILE A 793 5.29 -20.01 42.76
N PRO A 794 5.15 -20.41 41.48
CA PRO A 794 6.01 -19.92 40.39
C PRO A 794 5.93 -18.40 40.20
N ILE A 795 7.10 -17.74 40.19
CA ILE A 795 7.23 -16.29 40.07
C ILE A 795 6.95 -15.86 38.61
N LEU A 796 6.03 -14.93 38.42
CA LEU A 796 5.74 -14.36 37.10
C LEU A 796 6.87 -13.46 36.58
N SER A 797 7.26 -13.63 35.31
CA SER A 797 8.26 -12.80 34.62
C SER A 797 7.83 -11.33 34.44
N TYR A 798 6.52 -11.07 34.42
CA TYR A 798 5.96 -9.72 34.32
C TYR A 798 4.55 -9.64 34.91
N THR A 799 4.05 -8.41 35.07
CA THR A 799 2.67 -8.12 35.50
C THR A 799 1.93 -7.36 34.40
N ASN A 800 0.60 -7.25 34.47
CA ASN A 800 -0.16 -6.43 33.50
C ASN A 800 0.31 -4.95 33.51
N LYS A 801 0.79 -4.44 34.65
CA LYS A 801 1.39 -3.11 34.76
C LYS A 801 2.65 -2.96 33.90
N HIS A 802 3.45 -4.02 33.72
CA HIS A 802 4.60 -3.99 32.80
C HIS A 802 4.14 -3.97 31.35
N ILE A 803 3.11 -4.74 30.99
CA ILE A 803 2.53 -4.76 29.63
C ILE A 803 2.03 -3.38 29.23
N MET A 804 1.17 -2.77 30.05
CA MET A 804 0.66 -1.40 29.84
C MET A 804 1.78 -0.37 29.70
N ASN A 805 2.89 -0.57 30.42
CA ASN A 805 4.01 0.37 30.40
C ASN A 805 4.89 0.20 29.14
N PHE A 806 5.13 -1.04 28.71
CA PHE A 806 5.85 -1.32 27.47
C PHE A 806 5.00 -1.03 26.23
N ALA A 807 3.67 -1.13 26.28
CA ALA A 807 2.77 -0.71 25.21
C ALA A 807 3.02 0.76 24.79
N ARG A 808 3.28 1.63 25.77
CA ARG A 808 3.68 3.03 25.53
C ARG A 808 4.98 3.15 24.71
N ALA A 809 5.92 2.21 24.85
CA ALA A 809 7.16 2.16 24.06
C ALA A 809 6.95 1.72 22.59
N TRP A 810 5.75 1.28 22.21
CA TRP A 810 5.38 0.88 20.85
C TRP A 810 4.41 1.85 20.16
N THR A 811 4.19 3.02 20.76
CA THR A 811 3.40 4.11 20.17
C THR A 811 4.18 4.86 19.08
N GLY A 812 3.44 5.39 18.11
CA GLY A 812 3.95 6.22 17.01
C GLY A 812 4.56 5.46 15.83
N PHE A 813 4.68 4.13 15.87
CA PHE A 813 5.19 3.35 14.74
C PHE A 813 4.22 3.44 13.56
N SER A 814 4.70 3.92 12.41
CA SER A 814 3.89 4.11 11.21
C SER A 814 4.66 3.67 9.96
N ASN A 815 3.94 3.43 8.87
CA ASN A 815 4.60 3.16 7.58
C ASN A 815 5.41 4.39 7.15
N GLY A 816 6.54 4.15 6.50
CA GLY A 816 7.22 5.18 5.73
C GLY A 816 6.40 5.68 4.53
N SER A 817 7.00 6.60 3.80
CA SER A 817 6.49 7.17 2.55
C SER A 817 6.12 6.09 1.53
N LEU A 818 5.16 6.41 0.67
CA LEU A 818 4.91 5.60 -0.52
C LEU A 818 6.15 5.67 -1.43
N ARG A 819 6.54 4.51 -1.94
CA ARG A 819 7.81 4.29 -2.63
C ARG A 819 7.60 3.40 -3.86
N GLY A 820 8.29 3.73 -4.95
CA GLY A 820 8.31 2.94 -6.18
C GLY A 820 9.31 1.81 -6.10
N ASN A 821 9.39 1.02 -7.18
CA ASN A 821 10.29 -0.14 -7.27
C ASN A 821 10.03 -1.25 -6.22
N ILE A 822 8.90 -1.24 -5.50
CA ILE A 822 8.46 -2.29 -4.57
C ILE A 822 6.98 -2.66 -4.75
N GLU A 823 6.64 -3.92 -4.48
CA GLU A 823 5.40 -4.55 -4.93
C GLU A 823 4.11 -3.97 -4.32
N SER A 824 4.18 -3.52 -3.06
CA SER A 824 3.03 -2.98 -2.30
C SER A 824 3.16 -1.48 -2.00
N SER A 825 4.16 -0.78 -2.55
CA SER A 825 4.55 0.61 -2.24
C SER A 825 4.89 0.92 -0.76
N ARG A 826 4.73 -0.06 0.13
CA ARG A 826 5.01 -0.11 1.57
C ARG A 826 5.32 -1.56 1.97
N GLY A 827 5.66 -1.81 3.24
CA GLY A 827 5.70 -3.16 3.80
C GLY A 827 7.03 -3.91 3.65
N VAL A 828 8.01 -3.32 2.97
CA VAL A 828 9.38 -3.84 2.82
C VAL A 828 10.33 -3.14 3.78
N ASP A 829 10.32 -1.80 3.79
CA ASP A 829 11.28 -1.00 4.55
C ASP A 829 10.85 -0.84 6.02
N PRO A 830 11.81 -0.60 6.95
CA PRO A 830 11.54 -0.29 8.35
C PRO A 830 10.53 0.85 8.52
N MET A 831 9.59 0.68 9.44
CA MET A 831 8.65 1.71 9.88
C MET A 831 9.37 2.95 10.41
N ARG A 832 8.67 4.09 10.44
CA ARG A 832 9.12 5.34 11.06
C ARG A 832 8.33 5.61 12.33
N ILE A 833 8.95 6.25 13.31
CA ILE A 833 8.25 6.76 14.48
C ILE A 833 7.74 8.16 14.16
N ARG A 834 6.43 8.36 14.30
CA ARG A 834 5.72 9.64 14.26
C ARG A 834 5.80 10.31 15.65
N PRO A 835 6.57 11.40 15.83
CA PRO A 835 6.71 12.07 17.12
C PRO A 835 5.38 12.49 17.73
N GLU A 836 4.42 12.90 16.89
CA GLU A 836 3.09 13.38 17.28
C GLU A 836 2.22 12.32 17.97
N PHE A 837 2.48 11.04 17.70
CA PHE A 837 1.77 9.89 18.26
C PHE A 837 2.55 9.21 19.40
N ARG A 838 3.80 9.63 19.64
CA ARG A 838 4.73 8.98 20.56
C ARG A 838 4.45 9.37 22.01
N ASP A 839 4.44 8.38 22.89
CA ASP A 839 4.46 8.61 24.34
C ASP A 839 5.82 9.19 24.74
N VAL A 840 5.83 10.41 25.28
CA VAL A 840 7.07 11.14 25.65
C VAL A 840 7.53 10.91 27.10
N PHE A 841 6.69 10.31 27.95
CA PHE A 841 6.99 10.13 29.37
C PHE A 841 7.86 8.88 29.59
N PRO A 842 8.59 8.76 30.71
CA PRO A 842 9.40 7.57 31.01
C PRO A 842 8.60 6.26 31.09
N LYS A 843 9.21 5.13 30.73
CA LYS A 843 8.66 3.76 30.83
C LYS A 843 9.43 2.99 31.90
N ILE A 844 8.76 2.18 32.70
CA ILE A 844 9.39 1.39 33.75
C ILE A 844 9.82 0.03 33.17
N THR A 845 11.05 -0.39 33.45
CA THR A 845 11.62 -1.68 33.06
C THR A 845 11.21 -2.80 34.04
N LEU A 846 11.48 -4.06 33.67
CA LEU A 846 11.21 -5.21 34.55
C LEU A 846 11.97 -5.14 35.89
N ASP A 847 13.16 -4.52 35.91
CA ASP A 847 13.97 -4.26 37.11
C ASP A 847 13.64 -2.91 37.80
N LYS A 848 12.45 -2.35 37.55
CA LYS A 848 11.91 -1.12 38.16
C LYS A 848 12.72 0.18 37.90
N LYS A 849 13.64 0.17 36.92
CA LYS A 849 14.33 1.37 36.43
C LYS A 849 13.45 2.10 35.40
N PHE A 850 13.89 3.27 34.95
CA PHE A 850 13.19 4.07 33.95
C PHE A 850 13.99 4.18 32.65
N ILE A 851 13.32 3.96 31.51
CA ILE A 851 13.78 4.35 30.18
C ILE A 851 13.04 5.64 29.80
N GLY A 852 13.78 6.71 29.52
CA GLY A 852 13.22 7.96 29.00
C GLY A 852 13.33 8.04 27.48
N ASP A 853 12.29 8.56 26.83
CA ASP A 853 12.29 8.84 25.37
C ASP A 853 12.84 10.25 25.06
N GLY A 854 13.18 11.03 26.08
CA GLY A 854 13.84 12.32 25.95
C GLY A 854 15.35 12.19 25.91
N LEU A 855 15.96 12.61 24.80
CA LEU A 855 17.37 13.02 24.78
C LEU A 855 17.49 14.38 25.49
N PRO A 856 18.63 14.69 26.15
CA PRO A 856 18.90 16.04 26.62
C PRO A 856 18.82 17.02 25.44
N LEU A 857 18.11 18.13 25.64
CA LEU A 857 18.02 19.20 24.65
C LEU A 857 19.40 19.86 24.47
N CYS A 858 19.60 20.58 23.36
CA CYS A 858 20.84 21.33 23.15
C CYS A 858 21.09 22.41 24.23
N THR A 859 20.04 22.84 24.93
CA THR A 859 20.07 23.73 26.10
C THR A 859 20.60 23.04 27.37
N ASP A 860 20.45 21.73 27.47
CA ASP A 860 20.74 20.93 28.66
C ASP A 860 22.20 20.42 28.63
N LEU A 861 22.91 20.68 27.53
CA LEU A 861 24.27 20.26 27.26
C LEU A 861 25.23 21.45 27.29
N PRO A 862 26.48 21.30 27.78
CA PRO A 862 27.46 22.38 27.79
C PRO A 862 27.67 23.06 26.44
N ARG A 863 27.96 24.36 26.45
CA ARG A 863 28.29 25.13 25.25
C ARG A 863 29.47 24.46 24.51
N GLY A 864 29.31 24.23 23.21
CA GLY A 864 30.32 23.54 22.40
C GLY A 864 30.40 22.01 22.61
N HIS A 865 29.40 21.37 23.24
CA HIS A 865 29.39 19.90 23.38
C HIS A 865 29.55 19.16 22.04
N PHE A 866 29.01 19.72 20.95
CA PHE A 866 29.10 19.22 19.58
C PHE A 866 30.47 19.42 18.90
N LEU A 867 31.43 20.06 19.58
CA LEU A 867 32.82 20.22 19.15
C LEU A 867 33.79 19.34 19.96
N LYS A 868 33.30 18.51 20.89
CA LYS A 868 34.15 17.62 21.67
C LYS A 868 34.78 16.56 20.77
N LYS A 869 36.03 16.18 21.07
CA LYS A 869 36.69 15.02 20.45
C LYS A 869 35.78 13.79 20.54
N ASN A 870 35.63 13.06 19.44
CA ASN A 870 34.70 11.93 19.26
C ASN A 870 33.20 12.30 19.12
N SER A 871 32.84 13.58 18.92
CA SER A 871 31.48 13.94 18.49
C SER A 871 31.15 13.27 17.15
N LYS A 872 29.95 12.68 17.04
CA LYS A 872 29.44 12.09 15.79
C LYS A 872 28.46 13.04 15.12
N TYR A 873 28.61 13.25 13.83
CA TYR A 873 27.70 14.05 13.01
C TYR A 873 26.82 13.14 12.15
N ARG A 874 25.53 13.45 12.07
CA ARG A 874 24.54 12.76 11.24
C ARG A 874 24.10 13.70 10.13
N LEU A 875 24.27 13.30 8.87
CA LEU A 875 23.81 14.10 7.73
C LEU A 875 22.28 14.11 7.70
N LEU A 876 21.62 15.26 7.89
CA LEU A 876 20.14 15.34 7.85
C LEU A 876 19.57 15.69 6.45
N GLY A 877 20.43 16.00 5.47
CA GLY A 877 20.01 16.36 4.11
C GLY A 877 19.62 17.83 4.03
N SER A 878 18.65 18.15 3.18
CA SER A 878 18.12 19.53 3.07
C SER A 878 17.20 19.94 4.22
N SER A 879 16.87 19.04 5.15
CA SER A 879 16.02 19.34 6.30
C SER A 879 16.85 19.77 7.52
N SER A 880 16.45 20.87 8.14
CA SER A 880 16.97 21.36 9.41
C SER A 880 16.26 20.74 10.63
N THR A 881 15.19 19.96 10.45
CA THR A 881 14.50 19.30 11.56
C THR A 881 15.19 17.98 11.94
N PRO A 882 15.47 17.72 13.22
CA PRO A 882 15.99 16.43 13.66
C PRO A 882 14.95 15.31 13.51
N ASP A 883 15.33 14.24 12.85
CA ASP A 883 14.58 12.97 12.82
C ASP A 883 14.75 12.21 14.14
N LEU A 884 13.68 11.56 14.63
CA LEU A 884 13.80 10.57 15.71
C LEU A 884 14.77 9.45 15.32
N LEU A 885 15.59 9.02 16.29
CA LEU A 885 16.54 7.93 16.13
C LEU A 885 15.85 6.56 16.24
N TYR A 886 16.48 5.56 15.62
CA TYR A 886 16.01 4.17 15.47
C TYR A 886 16.62 3.21 16.49
#